data_AF-Q3KCA3-F1
#
_entry.id   AF-Q3KCA3-F1
#
_cell.length_a   1.000
_cell.length_b   1.000
_cell.length_c   1.000
_cell.angle_alpha   90.00
_cell.angle_beta   90.00
_cell.angle_gamma   90.00
#
_symmetry.space_group_name_H-M   'P 1'
#
loop_
_entity.id
_entity.type
_entity.pdbx_description
1 polymer ?
#
loop_
_entity_poly.entity_id
_entity_poly.type
_entity_poly.pdbx_seq_one_letter_code
_entity_poly.pdbx_strand_id
1 'polypeptide(L)'
;MSDPLLKLLQKPLFDPEKRHRVSLREYMDLNIDRMRAIIGNGLMTNAMWLSQPRQSEFRLMLERAALIGAVDYSLLACIVDHFIAGDAFFAHGSQHQIAQYHQEICQLKAVYAFGCTEIASGSDVANLQTTINYDPHKHCLILNSPTPQSCKFWIGNALHAAVVVMVLGRLIVKGVDEGLHWFRVRIREQENGPLLPGVRITTCDPKGGIHANQVAGIRFCNMKLPLDALMQRYARFSAQGVFSSEIPPKERLKSAMQTFIQERLFLIAGARGAASMCVYLAYRFACHRLVKGNEGSQSLLTKALFRQRLYAEQLKVLALKLLEQAVLSRFEACWHQPARRKELHILAAVVKSVGTWLGLEVMSACRELCGSQGFHHHNRIVTLVMDHGISTTFAGDNNILCCQVARDAINRPRFANENIAQRIESLIVDQCRRAGDFSHRQAVALTYARALDLIINEGKHHPLVTSEIFEDIVHVFSPKLYEWELVASTKLEQNATEAQLILLNELLKPPSELVRAPIDKKNYVKHFTKPLYDNKPDFSNRNTIRNPYRAYTWLRKHQPVYWCEHLQAWFLTRYCDVIAAQADSRRFSSNRMQQLIDARVPENKRTHLNEFIKLASRWMYSQDGDTHKASRHLLGNAFTPRSIEALRAIIQDITDRELSRLHGQTDLKTALFDRVPALILARLYGMKDDEALRLRRWTRDIVMFLGGSQDADQGPDQALEGIKEMYACFAELIEQRRRQPGDDLVSRVLESGQNSAASLDEVLAQIVFILVAGYTTSADQMCLGLLHLLKHPQQLEALLADPTLIGSFIEEMLRFDPAGSLSHRILMEDVTIDNITMKKGNLVYLIRASANRDPEKFHAPNTFDIRRARNEHLTFGKGEHFCMGTSLFRLEAEIVFTSLLKRFPDLQLIARRPAKWRNSNLQFRGLKTLPVDLGTGV
;
A
#
# COMPACT_ATOMS: atom_id res chain seq x y z
N MET A 1 34.42 4.11 -17.52
CA MET A 1 34.20 4.80 -16.21
C MET A 1 32.70 4.99 -16.03
N SER A 2 32.14 4.81 -14.83
CA SER A 2 30.69 5.00 -14.62
C SER A 2 30.30 6.46 -14.83
N ASP A 3 29.20 6.74 -15.52
CA ASP A 3 28.69 8.10 -15.72
C ASP A 3 28.53 8.84 -14.37
N PRO A 4 29.14 10.03 -14.16
CA PRO A 4 28.97 10.83 -12.96
C PRO A 4 27.52 11.13 -12.57
N LEU A 5 26.59 11.20 -13.55
CA LEU A 5 25.18 11.38 -13.26
C LEU A 5 24.59 10.20 -12.46
N LEU A 6 24.99 8.97 -12.77
CA LEU A 6 24.52 7.79 -12.04
C LEU A 6 24.93 7.82 -10.57
N LYS A 7 26.15 8.30 -10.27
CA LYS A 7 26.60 8.52 -8.88
C LYS A 7 25.80 9.62 -8.19
N LEU A 8 25.44 10.69 -8.92
CA LEU A 8 24.65 11.78 -8.38
C LEU A 8 23.22 11.32 -8.02
N LEU A 9 22.57 10.58 -8.93
CA LEU A 9 21.20 10.07 -8.73
C LEU A 9 21.08 9.09 -7.55
N GLN A 10 22.19 8.55 -7.05
CA GLN A 10 22.24 7.71 -5.85
C GLN A 10 22.19 8.49 -4.53
N LYS A 11 22.46 9.80 -4.55
CA LYS A 11 22.48 10.61 -3.33
C LYS A 11 21.08 10.78 -2.73
N PRO A 12 20.96 11.03 -1.40
CA PRO A 12 19.67 11.27 -0.74
C PRO A 12 18.84 12.41 -1.34
N LEU A 13 19.45 13.37 -2.05
CA LEU A 13 18.73 14.43 -2.78
C LEU A 13 17.75 13.85 -3.84
N PHE A 14 18.12 12.72 -4.44
CA PHE A 14 17.36 12.03 -5.49
C PHE A 14 16.62 10.81 -4.96
N ASP A 15 16.31 10.77 -3.66
CA ASP A 15 15.41 9.74 -3.12
C ASP A 15 13.98 9.93 -3.67
N PRO A 16 13.44 8.96 -4.43
CA PRO A 16 12.09 9.06 -5.00
C PRO A 16 10.99 9.09 -3.93
N GLU A 17 11.24 8.60 -2.71
CA GLU A 17 10.25 8.58 -1.63
C GLU A 17 9.99 9.96 -1.02
N LYS A 18 10.91 10.91 -1.19
CA LYS A 18 10.79 12.27 -0.62
C LYS A 18 9.52 12.99 -1.05
N ARG A 19 9.09 12.81 -2.31
CA ARG A 19 7.89 13.45 -2.86
C ARG A 19 6.59 13.08 -2.13
N HIS A 20 6.58 11.97 -1.38
CA HIS A 20 5.42 11.50 -0.62
C HIS A 20 5.44 11.95 0.84
N ARG A 21 6.52 12.61 1.28
CA ARG A 21 6.75 13.00 2.68
C ARG A 21 6.85 14.51 2.89
N VAL A 22 6.73 15.27 1.81
CA VAL A 22 6.84 16.73 1.81
C VAL A 22 5.59 17.34 1.15
N SER A 23 5.30 18.59 1.46
CA SER A 23 4.25 19.35 0.79
C SER A 23 4.53 19.52 -0.70
N LEU A 24 3.50 19.82 -1.50
CA LEU A 24 3.66 20.10 -2.93
C LEU A 24 4.68 21.22 -3.18
N ARG A 25 4.67 22.25 -2.32
CA ARG A 25 5.60 23.38 -2.40
C ARG A 25 7.06 22.94 -2.18
N GLU A 26 7.30 22.14 -1.16
CA GLU A 26 8.65 21.59 -0.91
C GLU A 26 9.09 20.64 -2.01
N TYR A 27 8.17 19.87 -2.62
CA TYR A 27 8.50 19.01 -3.76
C TYR A 27 8.89 19.83 -5.00
N MET A 28 8.20 20.95 -5.24
CA MET A 28 8.53 21.91 -6.27
C MET A 28 9.94 22.51 -6.08
N ASP A 29 10.30 22.91 -4.87
CA ASP A 29 11.63 23.46 -4.57
C ASP A 29 12.73 22.38 -4.65
N LEU A 30 12.42 21.17 -4.21
CA LEU A 30 13.32 20.01 -4.31
C LEU A 30 13.74 19.73 -5.77
N ASN A 31 12.84 19.91 -6.75
CA ASN A 31 13.19 19.74 -8.15
C ASN A 31 14.15 20.82 -8.66
N ILE A 32 14.05 22.05 -8.17
CA ILE A 32 15.00 23.11 -8.50
C ILE A 32 16.38 22.82 -7.89
N ASP A 33 16.44 22.31 -6.67
CA ASP A 33 17.70 21.87 -6.05
C ASP A 33 18.35 20.72 -6.82
N ARG A 34 17.55 19.76 -7.30
CA ARG A 34 18.01 18.66 -8.15
C ARG A 34 18.51 19.18 -9.50
N MET A 35 17.82 20.13 -10.12
CA MET A 35 18.29 20.80 -11.33
C MET A 35 19.64 21.46 -11.10
N ARG A 36 19.80 22.19 -9.99
CA ARG A 36 21.06 22.86 -9.62
C ARG A 36 22.20 21.86 -9.41
N ALA A 37 21.91 20.72 -8.79
CA ALA A 37 22.89 19.64 -8.65
C ALA A 37 23.33 19.04 -10.00
N ILE A 38 22.44 18.97 -11.00
CA ILE A 38 22.76 18.42 -12.33
C ILE A 38 23.45 19.47 -13.21
N ILE A 39 22.81 20.63 -13.40
CA ILE A 39 23.25 21.68 -14.33
C ILE A 39 24.44 22.44 -13.77
N GLY A 40 24.43 22.78 -12.47
CA GLY A 40 25.52 23.51 -11.82
C GLY A 40 26.84 22.73 -11.79
N ASN A 41 26.80 21.40 -11.83
CA ASN A 41 27.98 20.54 -11.96
C ASN A 41 28.35 20.23 -13.43
N GLY A 42 27.68 20.86 -14.41
CA GLY A 42 27.98 20.70 -15.83
C GLY A 42 27.66 19.32 -16.42
N LEU A 43 26.86 18.49 -15.71
CA LEU A 43 26.48 17.14 -16.14
C LEU A 43 25.45 17.18 -17.28
N MET A 44 24.59 18.18 -17.30
CA MET A 44 23.74 18.51 -18.45
C MET A 44 23.63 20.03 -18.53
N THR A 45 23.82 20.61 -19.69
CA THR A 45 23.80 22.08 -19.86
C THR A 45 23.49 22.43 -21.32
N ASN A 46 22.95 23.63 -21.55
CA ASN A 46 22.76 24.14 -22.91
C ASN A 46 24.04 24.19 -23.73
N ALA A 47 25.22 24.29 -23.11
CA ALA A 47 26.49 24.26 -23.83
C ALA A 47 26.69 22.95 -24.65
N MET A 48 25.96 21.88 -24.31
CA MET A 48 26.00 20.59 -25.00
C MET A 48 25.05 20.51 -26.23
N TRP A 49 24.22 21.53 -26.48
CA TRP A 49 23.33 21.55 -27.64
C TRP A 49 24.11 21.67 -28.95
N LEU A 50 23.50 21.25 -30.06
CA LEU A 50 24.12 21.43 -31.37
C LEU A 50 24.27 22.92 -31.68
N SER A 51 25.41 23.31 -32.26
CA SER A 51 25.87 24.71 -32.41
C SER A 51 26.36 25.40 -31.13
N GLN A 52 26.52 24.68 -30.02
CA GLN A 52 27.14 25.19 -28.79
C GLN A 52 28.52 24.57 -28.54
N PRO A 53 29.37 25.14 -27.65
CA PRO A 53 30.78 24.74 -27.51
C PRO A 53 31.03 23.26 -27.17
N ARG A 54 30.11 22.59 -26.48
CA ARG A 54 30.19 21.17 -26.08
C ARG A 54 29.25 20.28 -26.92
N GLN A 55 28.91 20.68 -28.14
CA GLN A 55 27.98 19.95 -29.02
C GLN A 55 28.35 18.48 -29.27
N SER A 56 29.63 18.10 -29.17
CA SER A 56 30.07 16.71 -29.28
C SER A 56 29.50 15.80 -28.19
N GLU A 57 28.98 16.37 -27.10
CA GLU A 57 28.36 15.66 -25.99
C GLU A 57 26.82 15.63 -26.11
N PHE A 58 26.22 16.10 -27.20
CA PHE A 58 24.75 16.16 -27.35
C PHE A 58 24.10 14.78 -27.20
N ARG A 59 24.69 13.73 -27.78
CA ARG A 59 24.24 12.34 -27.59
C ARG A 59 24.28 11.90 -26.12
N LEU A 60 25.35 12.22 -25.39
CA LEU A 60 25.45 11.94 -23.97
C LEU A 60 24.38 12.68 -23.17
N MET A 61 24.05 13.91 -23.57
CA MET A 61 22.98 14.69 -22.96
C MET A 61 21.61 13.99 -23.10
N LEU A 62 21.30 13.43 -24.26
CA LEU A 62 20.06 12.68 -24.47
C LEU A 62 20.03 11.36 -23.70
N GLU A 63 21.15 10.64 -23.61
CA GLU A 63 21.22 9.45 -22.75
C GLU A 63 20.98 9.79 -21.28
N ARG A 64 21.54 10.90 -20.80
CA ARG A 64 21.28 11.40 -19.46
C ARG A 64 19.83 11.85 -19.26
N ALA A 65 19.20 12.44 -20.28
CA ALA A 65 17.78 12.76 -20.27
C ALA A 65 16.91 11.50 -20.11
N ALA A 66 17.27 10.40 -20.79
CA ALA A 66 16.58 9.12 -20.63
C ALA A 66 16.73 8.55 -19.21
N LEU A 67 17.93 8.62 -18.61
CA LEU A 67 18.15 8.20 -17.22
C LEU A 67 17.30 9.01 -16.23
N ILE A 68 17.22 10.33 -16.42
CA ILE A 68 16.38 11.20 -15.57
C ILE A 68 14.91 10.89 -15.79
N GLY A 69 14.45 10.77 -17.04
CA GLY A 69 13.06 10.42 -17.37
C GLY A 69 12.63 9.07 -16.80
N ALA A 70 13.56 8.11 -16.71
CA ALA A 70 13.35 6.81 -16.06
C ALA A 70 13.18 6.91 -14.53
N VAL A 71 13.68 7.98 -13.89
CA VAL A 71 13.70 8.17 -12.44
C VAL A 71 12.63 9.16 -11.96
N ASP A 72 12.56 10.32 -12.60
CA ASP A 72 11.67 11.42 -12.25
C ASP A 72 11.41 12.26 -13.51
N TYR A 73 10.31 11.96 -14.21
CA TYR A 73 9.95 12.68 -15.44
C TYR A 73 9.56 14.13 -15.16
N SER A 74 9.02 14.44 -13.97
CA SER A 74 8.76 15.82 -13.56
C SER A 74 10.06 16.62 -13.45
N LEU A 75 11.16 16.03 -12.97
CA LEU A 75 12.47 16.67 -12.97
C LEU A 75 12.98 16.90 -14.40
N LEU A 76 12.84 15.92 -15.29
CA LEU A 76 13.20 16.08 -16.69
C LEU A 76 12.44 17.25 -17.32
N ALA A 77 11.14 17.38 -17.06
CA ALA A 77 10.32 18.49 -17.56
C ALA A 77 10.87 19.85 -17.10
N CYS A 78 11.17 20.02 -15.80
CA CYS A 78 11.76 21.27 -15.29
C CYS A 78 13.11 21.61 -15.96
N ILE A 79 13.95 20.60 -16.20
CA ILE A 79 15.24 20.75 -16.91
C ILE A 79 15.00 21.20 -18.35
N VAL A 80 14.06 20.56 -19.05
CA VAL A 80 13.74 20.87 -20.45
C VAL A 80 13.17 22.29 -20.58
N ASP A 81 12.30 22.74 -19.67
CA ASP A 81 11.78 24.11 -19.66
C ASP A 81 12.90 25.16 -19.58
N HIS A 82 13.91 24.90 -18.75
CA HIS A 82 15.10 25.75 -18.67
C HIS A 82 15.91 25.72 -19.98
N PHE A 83 16.17 24.52 -20.51
CA PHE A 83 16.99 24.37 -21.70
C PHE A 83 16.35 24.99 -22.95
N ILE A 84 15.03 24.89 -23.12
CA ILE A 84 14.34 25.53 -24.26
C ILE A 84 14.43 27.05 -24.15
N ALA A 85 14.29 27.61 -22.95
CA ALA A 85 14.51 29.04 -22.73
C ALA A 85 15.95 29.47 -23.06
N GLY A 86 16.94 28.65 -22.67
CA GLY A 86 18.33 28.86 -23.04
C GLY A 86 18.55 28.82 -24.56
N ASP A 87 17.97 27.86 -25.27
CA ASP A 87 18.11 27.75 -26.72
C ASP A 87 17.45 28.90 -27.48
N ALA A 88 16.28 29.37 -27.04
CA ALA A 88 15.67 30.58 -27.59
C ALA A 88 16.66 31.75 -27.58
N PHE A 89 17.35 31.91 -26.44
CA PHE A 89 18.36 32.93 -26.26
C PHE A 89 19.61 32.69 -27.13
N PHE A 90 20.11 31.46 -27.22
CA PHE A 90 21.27 31.16 -28.05
C PHE A 90 20.97 31.15 -29.55
N ALA A 91 19.71 31.02 -29.96
CA ALA A 91 19.28 31.10 -31.36
C ALA A 91 19.05 32.55 -31.82
N HIS A 92 18.61 33.44 -30.92
CA HIS A 92 18.18 34.79 -31.28
C HIS A 92 18.99 35.93 -30.63
N GLY A 93 19.83 35.65 -29.64
CA GLY A 93 20.69 36.63 -28.99
C GLY A 93 21.88 37.05 -29.87
N SER A 94 22.26 38.32 -29.76
CA SER A 94 23.50 38.82 -30.36
C SER A 94 24.74 38.20 -29.68
N GLN A 95 25.91 38.29 -30.33
CA GLN A 95 27.15 37.79 -29.72
C GLN A 95 27.46 38.48 -28.38
N HIS A 96 27.16 39.78 -28.25
CA HIS A 96 27.33 40.52 -27.01
C HIS A 96 26.40 40.01 -25.90
N GLN A 97 25.11 39.84 -26.21
CA GLN A 97 24.12 39.30 -25.27
C GLN A 97 24.51 37.88 -24.83
N ILE A 98 24.94 37.03 -25.78
CA ILE A 98 25.41 35.68 -25.46
C ILE A 98 26.61 35.73 -24.52
N ALA A 99 27.62 36.55 -24.80
CA ALA A 99 28.79 36.67 -23.95
C ALA A 99 28.43 37.08 -22.51
N GLN A 100 27.43 37.95 -22.34
CA GLN A 100 26.96 38.41 -21.04
C GLN A 100 26.22 37.33 -20.24
N TYR A 101 25.32 36.58 -20.89
CA TYR A 101 24.38 35.70 -20.17
C TYR A 101 24.65 34.20 -20.34
N HIS A 102 25.63 33.80 -21.16
CA HIS A 102 25.93 32.38 -21.40
C HIS A 102 26.24 31.61 -20.11
N GLN A 103 27.09 32.15 -19.24
CA GLN A 103 27.42 31.49 -17.96
C GLN A 103 26.22 31.46 -17.00
N GLU A 104 25.37 32.51 -17.02
CA GLU A 104 24.18 32.57 -16.17
C GLU A 104 23.21 31.42 -16.47
N ILE A 105 22.97 31.16 -17.75
CA ILE A 105 22.12 30.08 -18.25
C ILE A 105 22.80 28.72 -18.03
N CYS A 106 24.00 28.53 -18.59
CA CYS A 106 24.65 27.22 -18.65
C CYS A 106 25.05 26.65 -17.27
N GLN A 107 25.16 27.47 -16.23
CA GLN A 107 25.47 27.06 -14.86
C GLN A 107 24.28 27.16 -13.89
N LEU A 108 23.07 27.47 -14.39
CA LEU A 108 21.87 27.69 -13.59
C LEU A 108 22.07 28.73 -12.48
N LYS A 109 22.77 29.84 -12.77
CA LYS A 109 22.90 30.97 -11.81
C LYS A 109 21.57 31.70 -11.62
N ALA A 110 20.69 31.60 -12.60
CA ALA A 110 19.29 31.97 -12.51
C ALA A 110 18.44 30.91 -13.20
N VAL A 111 17.23 30.67 -12.69
CA VAL A 111 16.26 29.78 -13.33
C VAL A 111 15.53 30.56 -14.43
N TYR A 112 15.53 29.97 -15.62
CA TYR A 112 14.88 30.49 -16.81
C TYR A 112 13.60 29.70 -17.11
N ALA A 113 12.61 30.40 -17.67
CA ALA A 113 11.34 29.84 -18.11
C ALA A 113 11.02 30.25 -19.55
N PHE A 114 10.22 29.43 -20.24
CA PHE A 114 9.92 29.59 -21.65
C PHE A 114 8.49 30.13 -21.88
N GLY A 115 8.38 31.43 -22.12
CA GLY A 115 7.13 32.20 -22.25
C GLY A 115 6.58 32.30 -23.67
N CYS A 116 6.27 31.16 -24.31
CA CYS A 116 5.66 31.14 -25.64
C CYS A 116 4.11 31.12 -25.57
N THR A 117 3.57 30.02 -25.04
CA THR A 117 2.14 29.69 -25.03
C THR A 117 1.30 30.75 -24.32
N GLU A 118 0.15 31.07 -24.90
CA GLU A 118 -0.90 31.89 -24.31
C GLU A 118 -2.13 31.06 -23.99
N ILE A 119 -3.01 31.55 -23.12
CA ILE A 119 -4.21 30.80 -22.73
C ILE A 119 -5.10 30.46 -23.92
N ALA A 120 -5.13 31.30 -24.96
CA ALA A 120 -5.90 31.06 -26.19
C ALA A 120 -5.10 30.42 -27.34
N SER A 121 -3.76 30.47 -27.29
CA SER A 121 -2.90 30.12 -28.42
C SER A 121 -1.72 29.25 -27.98
N GLY A 122 -1.82 27.95 -28.31
CA GLY A 122 -0.75 26.96 -28.13
C GLY A 122 -0.16 26.50 -29.45
N SER A 123 -0.90 25.70 -30.22
CA SER A 123 -0.45 25.20 -31.53
C SER A 123 -0.39 26.29 -32.61
N ASP A 124 -1.25 27.32 -32.51
CA ASP A 124 -1.29 28.46 -33.43
C ASP A 124 -0.46 29.64 -32.90
N VAL A 125 0.87 29.47 -32.95
CA VAL A 125 1.84 30.48 -32.50
C VAL A 125 1.77 31.77 -33.34
N ALA A 126 1.24 31.71 -34.57
CA ALA A 126 1.07 32.90 -35.41
C ALA A 126 0.08 33.90 -34.81
N ASN A 127 -0.88 33.42 -34.01
CA ASN A 127 -1.96 34.21 -33.42
C ASN A 127 -1.70 34.61 -31.95
N LEU A 128 -0.42 34.67 -31.53
CA LEU A 128 -0.07 35.24 -30.23
C LEU A 128 -0.44 36.74 -30.19
N GLN A 129 -0.97 37.17 -29.03
CA GLN A 129 -1.52 38.50 -28.78
C GLN A 129 -0.70 39.31 -27.78
N THR A 130 0.31 38.73 -27.12
CA THR A 130 1.23 39.50 -26.26
C THR A 130 1.93 40.57 -27.10
N THR A 131 1.86 41.83 -26.68
CA THR A 131 2.43 42.97 -27.41
C THR A 131 3.61 43.59 -26.68
N ILE A 132 4.61 44.04 -27.44
CA ILE A 132 5.74 44.82 -26.95
C ILE A 132 5.80 46.10 -27.78
N ASN A 133 5.41 47.23 -27.18
CA ASN A 133 5.38 48.52 -27.88
C ASN A 133 6.66 49.32 -27.62
N TYR A 134 7.27 49.88 -28.65
CA TYR A 134 8.38 50.82 -28.47
C TYR A 134 7.87 52.23 -28.12
N ASP A 135 8.30 52.77 -26.97
CA ASP A 135 8.06 54.16 -26.55
C ASP A 135 9.29 55.01 -26.93
N PRO A 136 9.22 55.83 -28.00
CA PRO A 136 10.36 56.63 -28.44
C PRO A 136 10.71 57.77 -27.49
N HIS A 137 9.76 58.26 -26.70
CA HIS A 137 10.00 59.35 -25.74
C HIS A 137 10.78 58.86 -24.52
N LYS A 138 10.49 57.64 -24.07
CA LYS A 138 11.15 57.03 -22.92
C LYS A 138 12.30 56.09 -23.28
N HIS A 139 12.54 55.91 -24.59
CA HIS A 139 13.55 55.00 -25.15
C HIS A 139 13.48 53.60 -24.52
N CYS A 140 12.27 53.05 -24.44
CA CYS A 140 12.04 51.76 -23.79
C CYS A 140 10.96 50.94 -24.49
N LEU A 141 10.87 49.66 -24.14
CA LEU A 141 9.84 48.74 -24.60
C LEU A 141 8.77 48.57 -23.53
N ILE A 142 7.51 48.48 -23.93
CA ILE A 142 6.36 48.28 -23.04
C ILE A 142 5.72 46.92 -23.35
N LEU A 143 5.99 45.93 -22.51
CA LEU A 143 5.41 44.59 -22.59
C LEU A 143 4.03 44.56 -21.92
N ASN A 144 3.04 44.07 -22.64
CA ASN A 144 1.67 43.99 -22.16
C ASN A 144 0.95 42.73 -22.66
N SER A 145 0.10 42.17 -21.79
CA SER A 145 -0.93 41.20 -22.14
C SER A 145 -2.24 41.97 -22.33
N PRO A 146 -2.60 42.39 -23.57
CA PRO A 146 -3.73 43.28 -23.83
C PRO A 146 -5.08 42.68 -23.45
N THR A 147 -5.21 41.36 -23.51
CA THR A 147 -6.46 40.63 -23.28
C THR A 147 -6.24 39.46 -22.31
N PRO A 148 -7.28 38.95 -21.64
CA PRO A 148 -7.17 37.68 -20.90
C PRO A 148 -6.59 36.55 -21.77
N GLN A 149 -6.98 36.48 -23.05
CA GLN A 149 -6.51 35.52 -24.05
C GLN A 149 -5.00 35.56 -24.29
N SER A 150 -4.38 36.73 -24.11
CA SER A 150 -2.94 36.97 -24.31
C SER A 150 -2.07 36.65 -23.09
N CYS A 151 -2.66 36.25 -21.96
CA CYS A 151 -1.87 35.87 -20.79
C CYS A 151 -1.03 34.63 -21.15
N LYS A 152 0.27 34.67 -20.87
CA LYS A 152 1.12 33.49 -21.02
C LYS A 152 0.60 32.40 -20.07
N PHE A 153 0.57 31.17 -20.51
CA PHE A 153 -0.03 30.07 -19.74
C PHE A 153 0.73 28.77 -19.97
N TRP A 154 0.72 27.88 -18.99
CA TRP A 154 1.57 26.68 -18.95
C TRP A 154 3.09 26.95 -18.92
N ILE A 155 3.51 28.05 -18.27
CA ILE A 155 4.92 28.44 -18.24
C ILE A 155 5.63 27.71 -17.09
N GLY A 156 6.36 26.66 -17.43
CA GLY A 156 7.14 25.85 -16.48
C GLY A 156 8.23 26.64 -15.77
N ASN A 157 8.58 26.21 -14.55
CA ASN A 157 9.48 26.89 -13.60
C ASN A 157 9.05 28.31 -13.13
N ALA A 158 8.09 28.98 -13.78
CA ALA A 158 7.84 30.41 -13.56
C ALA A 158 7.03 30.74 -12.31
N LEU A 159 6.34 29.78 -11.70
CA LEU A 159 5.47 30.05 -10.55
C LEU A 159 6.26 30.64 -9.37
N HIS A 160 7.43 30.09 -9.06
CA HIS A 160 8.27 30.61 -7.97
C HIS A 160 9.75 30.72 -8.32
N ALA A 161 10.29 29.76 -9.09
CA ALA A 161 11.72 29.67 -9.29
C ALA A 161 12.27 30.64 -10.35
N ALA A 162 11.59 30.79 -11.49
CA ALA A 162 12.15 31.54 -12.60
C ALA A 162 12.34 33.02 -12.26
N VAL A 163 13.56 33.50 -12.52
CA VAL A 163 13.98 34.89 -12.44
C VAL A 163 13.78 35.57 -13.80
N VAL A 164 13.97 34.81 -14.88
CA VAL A 164 13.89 35.28 -16.26
C VAL A 164 12.89 34.43 -17.05
N VAL A 165 12.04 35.08 -17.83
CA VAL A 165 11.16 34.45 -18.81
C VAL A 165 11.58 34.90 -20.20
N MET A 166 11.79 33.94 -21.10
CA MET A 166 11.94 34.22 -22.53
C MET A 166 10.56 34.38 -23.14
N VAL A 167 10.16 35.61 -23.45
CA VAL A 167 8.82 35.92 -23.92
C VAL A 167 8.83 36.04 -25.45
N LEU A 168 7.96 35.29 -26.11
CA LEU A 168 7.64 35.50 -27.52
C LEU A 168 6.43 36.43 -27.62
N GLY A 169 6.55 37.52 -28.35
CA GLY A 169 5.44 38.46 -28.56
C GLY A 169 5.60 39.33 -29.79
N ARG A 170 4.55 40.09 -30.10
CA ARG A 170 4.47 40.98 -31.27
C ARG A 170 5.13 42.31 -30.95
N LEU A 171 6.19 42.64 -31.69
CA LEU A 171 6.87 43.92 -31.56
C LEU A 171 6.10 44.99 -32.36
N ILE A 172 5.71 46.07 -31.71
CA ILE A 172 5.02 47.21 -32.32
C ILE A 172 5.93 48.43 -32.31
N VAL A 173 6.26 48.96 -33.49
CA VAL A 173 7.12 50.15 -33.66
C VAL A 173 6.36 51.19 -34.45
N LYS A 174 6.13 52.37 -33.85
CA LYS A 174 5.36 53.46 -34.49
C LYS A 174 4.00 53.02 -35.04
N GLY A 175 3.32 52.12 -34.32
CA GLY A 175 2.01 51.57 -34.71
C GLY A 175 2.07 50.44 -35.76
N VAL A 176 3.25 50.08 -36.25
CA VAL A 176 3.45 48.98 -37.19
C VAL A 176 3.78 47.70 -36.43
N ASP A 177 3.06 46.61 -36.73
CA ASP A 177 3.36 45.28 -36.20
C ASP A 177 4.51 44.64 -36.97
N GLU A 178 5.68 44.60 -36.33
CA GLU A 178 6.89 43.97 -36.84
C GLU A 178 6.89 42.45 -36.65
N GLY A 179 5.80 41.87 -36.12
CA GLY A 179 5.65 40.44 -35.93
C GLY A 179 6.41 39.90 -34.72
N LEU A 180 6.54 38.58 -34.69
CA LEU A 180 7.01 37.84 -33.51
C LEU A 180 8.52 37.97 -33.30
N HIS A 181 8.90 38.39 -32.10
CA HIS A 181 10.27 38.49 -31.65
C HIS A 181 10.41 37.94 -30.22
N TRP A 182 11.61 37.46 -29.91
CA TRP A 182 11.96 36.97 -28.58
C TRP A 182 12.51 38.08 -27.69
N PHE A 183 12.10 38.08 -26.43
CA PHE A 183 12.50 39.04 -25.42
C PHE A 183 12.99 38.34 -24.16
N ARG A 184 14.12 38.77 -23.61
CA ARG A 184 14.61 38.34 -22.28
C ARG A 184 13.98 39.23 -21.21
N VAL A 185 13.01 38.69 -20.47
CA VAL A 185 12.21 39.45 -19.50
C VAL A 185 12.54 38.98 -18.08
N ARG A 186 13.17 39.83 -17.28
CA ARG A 186 13.37 39.57 -15.85
C ARG A 186 12.04 39.81 -15.13
N ILE A 187 11.57 38.86 -14.33
CA ILE A 187 10.27 38.94 -13.62
C ILE A 187 10.40 38.99 -12.10
N ARG A 188 11.59 38.70 -11.57
CA ARG A 188 11.96 38.75 -10.14
C ARG A 188 13.45 39.08 -10.01
N GLU A 189 13.90 39.51 -8.84
CA GLU A 189 15.35 39.70 -8.59
C GLU A 189 16.08 38.41 -8.21
N GLN A 190 15.39 37.52 -7.50
CA GLN A 190 15.95 36.24 -7.07
C GLN A 190 14.86 35.16 -7.06
N GLU A 191 15.29 33.91 -7.08
CA GLU A 191 14.43 32.73 -6.92
C GLU A 191 13.55 32.90 -5.68
N ASN A 192 12.26 32.58 -5.78
CA ASN A 192 11.27 32.71 -4.70
C ASN A 192 11.04 34.13 -4.18
N GLY A 193 11.63 35.15 -4.80
CA GLY A 193 11.43 36.55 -4.45
C GLY A 193 10.09 37.13 -4.92
N PRO A 194 9.78 38.37 -4.52
CA PRO A 194 8.62 39.09 -5.02
C PRO A 194 8.73 39.34 -6.53
N LEU A 195 7.57 39.42 -7.19
CA LEU A 195 7.46 39.79 -8.60
C LEU A 195 7.83 41.25 -8.81
N LEU A 196 8.51 41.54 -9.93
CA LEU A 196 8.78 42.90 -10.37
C LEU A 196 7.46 43.62 -10.77
N PRO A 197 7.42 44.97 -10.64
CA PRO A 197 6.25 45.75 -11.03
C PRO A 197 5.79 45.45 -12.46
N GLY A 198 4.48 45.28 -12.64
CA GLY A 198 3.88 44.95 -13.93
C GLY A 198 3.79 43.46 -14.24
N VAL A 199 4.23 42.57 -13.36
CA VAL A 199 4.05 41.11 -13.51
C VAL A 199 3.00 40.59 -12.52
N ARG A 200 2.05 39.81 -13.01
CA ARG A 200 1.11 39.04 -12.18
C ARG A 200 1.18 37.57 -12.56
N ILE A 201 1.24 36.70 -11.56
CA ILE A 201 1.29 35.25 -11.77
C ILE A 201 0.14 34.56 -11.04
N THR A 202 -0.41 33.52 -11.67
CA THR A 202 -1.32 32.55 -11.05
C THR A 202 -0.80 31.13 -11.24
N THR A 203 -1.20 30.21 -10.37
CA THR A 203 -0.90 28.78 -10.53
C THR A 203 -1.73 28.15 -11.64
N CYS A 204 -1.17 27.14 -12.32
CA CYS A 204 -1.89 26.23 -13.21
C CYS A 204 -2.32 24.92 -12.52
N ASP A 205 -2.15 24.81 -11.20
CA ASP A 205 -2.60 23.65 -10.42
C ASP A 205 -4.12 23.67 -10.14
N PRO A 206 -4.75 22.49 -9.94
CA PRO A 206 -4.15 21.15 -9.98
C PRO A 206 -3.86 20.62 -11.40
N LYS A 207 -2.66 20.04 -11.59
CA LYS A 207 -2.23 19.39 -12.85
C LYS A 207 -2.49 17.88 -12.83
N GLY A 208 -2.60 17.24 -14.00
CA GLY A 208 -2.78 15.78 -14.13
C GLY A 208 -1.49 14.93 -13.92
N GLY A 209 -0.33 15.58 -13.91
CA GLY A 209 1.00 14.99 -13.71
C GLY A 209 2.03 16.11 -13.56
N ILE A 210 3.33 15.76 -13.53
CA ILE A 210 4.46 16.69 -13.39
C ILE A 210 4.28 17.69 -12.24
N HIS A 211 3.80 17.22 -11.09
CA HIS A 211 3.36 18.07 -9.99
C HIS A 211 4.47 18.99 -9.45
N ALA A 212 5.73 18.55 -9.46
CA ALA A 212 6.86 19.36 -9.03
C ALA A 212 7.30 20.41 -10.06
N ASN A 213 6.80 20.36 -11.29
CA ASN A 213 7.00 21.46 -12.21
C ASN A 213 6.15 22.67 -11.79
N GLN A 214 6.83 23.79 -11.55
CA GLN A 214 6.28 25.04 -11.04
C GLN A 214 5.62 25.86 -12.14
N VAL A 215 4.50 25.36 -12.66
CA VAL A 215 3.84 25.91 -13.84
C VAL A 215 2.95 27.11 -13.50
N ALA A 216 3.11 28.21 -14.25
CA ALA A 216 2.39 29.46 -14.03
C ALA A 216 1.63 29.96 -15.26
N GLY A 217 0.55 30.69 -14.99
CA GLY A 217 -0.03 31.68 -15.88
C GLY A 217 0.53 33.06 -15.55
N ILE A 218 0.91 33.85 -16.55
CA ILE A 218 1.57 35.15 -16.40
C ILE A 218 0.83 36.21 -17.19
N ARG A 219 0.46 37.30 -16.52
CA ARG A 219 -0.06 38.52 -17.15
C ARG A 219 0.97 39.64 -16.98
N PHE A 220 1.35 40.25 -18.10
CA PHE A 220 2.16 41.47 -18.10
C PHE A 220 1.25 42.70 -18.19
N CYS A 221 1.49 43.69 -17.32
CA CYS A 221 0.68 44.91 -17.17
C CYS A 221 1.56 46.13 -17.43
N ASN A 222 1.69 46.53 -18.70
CA ASN A 222 2.50 47.68 -19.14
C ASN A 222 3.92 47.70 -18.53
N MET A 223 4.58 46.55 -18.54
CA MET A 223 5.90 46.38 -17.96
C MET A 223 6.94 47.10 -18.83
N LYS A 224 7.72 48.01 -18.22
CA LYS A 224 8.81 48.71 -18.89
C LYS A 224 10.04 47.81 -18.98
N LEU A 225 10.61 47.70 -20.17
CA LEU A 225 11.79 46.90 -20.47
C LEU A 225 12.84 47.78 -21.19
N PRO A 226 14.14 47.56 -20.96
CA PRO A 226 15.19 48.19 -21.76
C PRO A 226 15.14 47.66 -23.20
N LEU A 227 15.71 48.41 -24.16
CA LEU A 227 15.79 47.94 -25.55
C LEU A 227 16.60 46.64 -25.69
N ASP A 228 17.57 46.43 -24.81
CA ASP A 228 18.36 45.19 -24.74
C ASP A 228 17.54 43.95 -24.31
N ALA A 229 16.29 44.13 -23.87
CA ALA A 229 15.39 43.00 -23.68
C ALA A 229 15.09 42.29 -25.02
N LEU A 230 15.08 43.00 -26.15
CA LEU A 230 14.98 42.38 -27.48
C LEU A 230 16.21 41.49 -27.73
N MET A 231 16.02 40.26 -28.21
CA MET A 231 17.14 39.42 -28.62
C MET A 231 17.66 39.85 -30.00
N GLN A 232 18.89 40.34 -30.06
CA GLN A 232 19.34 41.21 -31.13
C GLN A 232 20.16 40.55 -32.25
N ARG A 233 20.06 39.24 -32.46
CA ARG A 233 20.81 38.58 -33.56
C ARG A 233 20.42 39.10 -34.93
N TYR A 234 19.12 39.26 -35.15
CA TYR A 234 18.56 39.60 -36.45
C TYR A 234 17.69 40.86 -36.44
N ALA A 235 17.49 41.48 -35.28
CA ALA A 235 16.64 42.65 -35.12
C ALA A 235 17.22 43.55 -34.04
N ARG A 236 17.30 44.87 -34.27
CA ARG A 236 17.95 45.80 -33.33
C ARG A 236 17.37 47.20 -33.42
N PHE A 237 17.52 47.95 -32.34
CA PHE A 237 17.32 49.39 -32.31
C PHE A 237 18.66 50.11 -32.39
N SER A 238 18.76 51.13 -33.24
CA SER A 238 19.92 52.03 -33.21
C SER A 238 19.94 52.87 -31.92
N ALA A 239 21.06 53.56 -31.65
CA ALA A 239 21.14 54.53 -30.56
C ALA A 239 20.04 55.62 -30.66
N GLN A 240 19.67 56.00 -31.87
CA GLN A 240 18.61 56.96 -32.18
C GLN A 240 17.20 56.34 -32.15
N GLY A 241 17.04 55.08 -31.77
CA GLY A 241 15.72 54.45 -31.63
C GLY A 241 15.10 53.95 -32.92
N VAL A 242 15.89 53.77 -33.99
CA VAL A 242 15.39 53.25 -35.28
C VAL A 242 15.44 51.72 -35.26
N PHE A 243 14.30 51.08 -35.46
CA PHE A 243 14.20 49.63 -35.58
C PHE A 243 14.67 49.14 -36.96
N SER A 244 15.39 48.03 -37.00
CA SER A 244 15.77 47.33 -38.22
C SER A 244 15.81 45.81 -37.99
N SER A 245 15.53 45.02 -39.03
CA SER A 245 15.69 43.57 -38.99
C SER A 245 16.21 43.00 -40.30
N GLU A 246 17.12 42.04 -40.20
CA GLU A 246 17.69 41.27 -41.31
C GLU A 246 16.73 40.19 -41.82
N ILE A 247 15.67 39.86 -41.06
CA ILE A 247 14.66 38.88 -41.44
C ILE A 247 13.43 39.61 -41.99
N PRO A 248 13.02 39.32 -43.24
CA PRO A 248 11.81 39.88 -43.82
C PRO A 248 10.56 39.53 -42.99
N PRO A 249 9.55 40.43 -42.88
CA PRO A 249 8.37 40.20 -42.04
C PRO A 249 7.69 38.83 -42.23
N LYS A 250 7.57 38.36 -43.47
CA LYS A 250 6.94 37.07 -43.82
C LYS A 250 7.71 35.83 -43.30
N GLU A 251 9.00 35.95 -43.02
CA GLU A 251 9.85 34.85 -42.55
C GLU A 251 10.08 34.87 -41.02
N ARG A 252 9.65 35.92 -40.32
CA ARG A 252 9.92 36.11 -38.87
C ARG A 252 9.31 35.02 -38.00
N LEU A 253 8.07 34.59 -38.29
CA LEU A 253 7.43 33.46 -37.60
C LEU A 253 8.27 32.19 -37.76
N LYS A 254 8.68 31.86 -38.99
CA LYS A 254 9.48 30.67 -39.27
C LYS A 254 10.83 30.74 -38.57
N SER A 255 11.48 31.90 -38.54
CA SER A 255 12.73 32.08 -37.80
C SER A 255 12.54 31.88 -36.29
N ALA A 256 11.52 32.50 -35.69
CA ALA A 256 11.19 32.32 -34.27
C ALA A 256 10.88 30.86 -33.91
N MET A 257 10.35 30.09 -34.87
CA MET A 257 10.03 28.67 -34.70
C MET A 257 11.22 27.73 -34.85
N GLN A 258 12.38 28.20 -35.32
CA GLN A 258 13.59 27.36 -35.43
C GLN A 258 14.15 26.90 -34.07
N THR A 259 13.77 27.58 -32.98
CA THR A 259 14.03 27.17 -31.59
C THR A 259 13.36 25.84 -31.22
N PHE A 260 12.34 25.38 -31.97
CA PHE A 260 11.50 24.24 -31.62
C PHE A 260 11.84 22.95 -32.37
N ILE A 261 13.12 22.58 -32.41
CA ILE A 261 13.60 21.39 -33.14
C ILE A 261 14.36 20.42 -32.24
N GLN A 262 15.36 20.88 -31.46
CA GLN A 262 16.23 19.97 -30.67
C GLN A 262 15.52 19.45 -29.42
N GLU A 263 14.66 20.25 -28.80
CA GLU A 263 13.96 19.94 -27.55
C GLU A 263 13.06 18.71 -27.66
N ARG A 264 12.52 18.47 -28.86
CA ARG A 264 11.70 17.29 -29.18
C ARG A 264 12.46 15.98 -28.95
N LEU A 265 13.79 15.99 -29.08
CA LEU A 265 14.64 14.82 -28.83
C LEU A 265 14.70 14.46 -27.33
N PHE A 266 14.52 15.40 -26.43
CA PHE A 266 14.48 15.12 -24.99
C PHE A 266 13.19 14.39 -24.60
N LEU A 267 12.09 14.64 -25.31
CA LEU A 267 10.81 13.99 -25.02
C LEU A 267 10.82 12.50 -25.40
N ILE A 268 11.39 12.15 -26.56
CA ILE A 268 11.61 10.76 -26.96
C ILE A 268 12.63 10.09 -26.03
N ALA A 269 13.75 10.74 -25.68
CA ALA A 269 14.72 10.16 -24.75
C ALA A 269 14.09 9.85 -23.38
N GLY A 270 13.30 10.80 -22.85
CA GLY A 270 12.53 10.58 -21.63
C GLY A 270 11.49 9.46 -21.76
N ALA A 271 10.79 9.37 -22.90
CA ALA A 271 9.84 8.30 -23.21
C ALA A 271 10.52 6.92 -23.20
N ARG A 272 11.64 6.79 -23.91
CA ARG A 272 12.45 5.57 -23.96
C ARG A 272 12.90 5.16 -22.56
N GLY A 273 13.51 6.07 -21.79
CA GLY A 273 13.99 5.76 -20.45
C GLY A 273 12.89 5.29 -19.50
N ALA A 274 11.75 5.99 -19.49
CA ALA A 274 10.59 5.63 -18.67
C ALA A 274 9.97 4.30 -19.10
N ALA A 275 9.83 4.06 -20.41
CA ALA A 275 9.31 2.81 -20.95
C ALA A 275 10.23 1.63 -20.65
N SER A 276 11.56 1.78 -20.82
CA SER A 276 12.58 0.78 -20.43
C SER A 276 12.47 0.39 -18.96
N MET A 277 12.33 1.37 -18.05
CA MET A 277 12.12 1.10 -16.63
C MET A 277 10.83 0.31 -16.38
N CYS A 278 9.74 0.66 -17.06
CA CYS A 278 8.44 -0.01 -16.86
C CYS A 278 8.42 -1.45 -17.37
N VAL A 279 8.97 -1.74 -18.57
CA VAL A 279 9.05 -3.12 -19.07
C VAL A 279 9.97 -3.99 -18.21
N TYR A 280 11.08 -3.43 -17.73
CA TYR A 280 11.97 -4.10 -16.80
C TYR A 280 11.25 -4.46 -15.49
N LEU A 281 10.54 -3.51 -14.88
CA LEU A 281 9.80 -3.76 -13.65
C LEU A 281 8.65 -4.77 -13.85
N ALA A 282 7.96 -4.74 -14.99
CA ALA A 282 6.92 -5.70 -15.33
C ALA A 282 7.49 -7.13 -15.47
N TYR A 283 8.65 -7.26 -16.12
CA TYR A 283 9.38 -8.53 -16.20
C TYR A 283 9.78 -9.04 -14.81
N ARG A 284 10.41 -8.19 -13.97
CA ARG A 284 10.82 -8.55 -12.60
C ARG A 284 9.64 -8.96 -11.72
N PHE A 285 8.55 -8.21 -11.79
CA PHE A 285 7.32 -8.55 -11.11
C PHE A 285 6.79 -9.92 -11.56
N ALA A 286 6.79 -10.20 -12.86
CA ALA A 286 6.35 -11.48 -13.40
C ALA A 286 7.19 -12.65 -12.87
N CYS A 287 8.52 -12.50 -12.78
CA CYS A 287 9.43 -13.48 -12.19
C CYS A 287 9.16 -13.77 -10.71
N HIS A 288 8.58 -12.83 -9.98
CA HIS A 288 8.38 -12.91 -8.53
C HIS A 288 6.92 -13.19 -8.13
N ARG A 289 5.97 -12.89 -9.02
CA ARG A 289 4.55 -13.05 -8.76
C ARG A 289 4.17 -14.51 -8.89
N LEU A 290 3.71 -15.11 -7.79
CA LEU A 290 3.19 -16.47 -7.79
C LEU A 290 1.72 -16.51 -8.24
N VAL A 291 1.40 -17.49 -9.08
CA VAL A 291 0.06 -17.81 -9.55
C VAL A 291 -0.20 -19.31 -9.46
N LYS A 292 -1.48 -19.72 -9.45
CA LYS A 292 -1.86 -21.13 -9.43
C LYS A 292 -1.39 -21.85 -10.71
N GLY A 293 -0.76 -23.00 -10.53
CA GLY A 293 -0.37 -23.95 -11.56
C GLY A 293 -0.96 -25.34 -11.32
N ASN A 294 -0.61 -26.29 -12.19
CA ASN A 294 -1.10 -27.66 -12.13
C ASN A 294 -0.53 -28.42 -10.92
N GLU A 295 0.72 -28.15 -10.53
CA GLU A 295 1.41 -28.77 -9.39
C GLU A 295 1.79 -27.74 -8.30
N GLY A 296 0.90 -26.79 -8.00
CA GLY A 296 1.11 -25.80 -6.92
C GLY A 296 1.31 -24.37 -7.43
N SER A 297 2.22 -23.61 -6.84
CA SER A 297 2.47 -22.20 -7.18
C SER A 297 3.64 -22.06 -8.15
N GLN A 298 3.47 -21.27 -9.22
CA GLN A 298 4.51 -20.98 -10.20
C GLN A 298 4.62 -19.47 -10.47
N SER A 299 5.72 -19.04 -11.09
CA SER A 299 5.93 -17.67 -11.54
C SER A 299 4.88 -17.25 -12.58
N LEU A 300 4.45 -15.98 -12.58
CA LEU A 300 3.54 -15.43 -13.58
C LEU A 300 4.17 -15.45 -14.99
N LEU A 301 5.50 -15.39 -15.07
CA LEU A 301 6.24 -15.46 -16.34
C LEU A 301 6.00 -16.79 -17.10
N THR A 302 5.60 -17.87 -16.41
CA THR A 302 5.34 -19.15 -17.07
C THR A 302 4.02 -19.15 -17.86
N LYS A 303 3.17 -18.12 -17.70
CA LYS A 303 1.89 -18.00 -18.41
C LYS A 303 2.09 -17.43 -19.82
N ALA A 304 1.77 -18.22 -20.85
CA ALA A 304 1.96 -17.85 -22.26
C ALA A 304 1.30 -16.51 -22.65
N LEU A 305 0.02 -16.32 -22.30
CA LEU A 305 -0.70 -15.05 -22.57
C LEU A 305 -0.08 -13.83 -21.88
N PHE A 306 0.58 -14.03 -20.73
CA PHE A 306 1.31 -12.95 -20.07
C PHE A 306 2.59 -12.62 -20.85
N ARG A 307 3.36 -13.64 -21.24
CA ARG A 307 4.58 -13.46 -22.05
C ARG A 307 4.30 -12.75 -23.37
N GLN A 308 3.23 -13.15 -24.07
CA GLN A 308 2.80 -12.51 -25.32
C GLN A 308 2.64 -11.00 -25.15
N ARG A 309 1.90 -10.57 -24.12
CA ARG A 309 1.69 -9.14 -23.84
C ARG A 309 2.98 -8.42 -23.47
N LEU A 310 3.79 -8.99 -22.58
CA LEU A 310 5.05 -8.36 -22.15
C LEU A 310 6.07 -8.27 -23.29
N TYR A 311 6.15 -9.29 -24.15
CA TYR A 311 7.05 -9.34 -25.29
C TYR A 311 6.73 -8.23 -26.29
N ALA A 312 5.44 -8.03 -26.63
CA ALA A 312 5.01 -6.93 -27.49
C ALA A 312 5.45 -5.55 -26.95
N GLU A 313 5.32 -5.33 -25.64
CA GLU A 313 5.77 -4.07 -25.04
C GLU A 313 7.30 -3.91 -25.04
N GLN A 314 8.06 -4.99 -24.82
CA GLN A 314 9.54 -4.95 -24.94
C GLN A 314 9.99 -4.61 -26.37
N LEU A 315 9.34 -5.18 -27.39
CA LEU A 315 9.63 -4.87 -28.79
C LEU A 315 9.36 -3.39 -29.11
N LYS A 316 8.28 -2.81 -28.58
CA LYS A 316 7.98 -1.38 -28.74
C LYS A 316 9.06 -0.49 -28.11
N VAL A 317 9.60 -0.87 -26.95
CA VAL A 317 10.73 -0.12 -26.34
C VAL A 317 12.01 -0.23 -27.18
N LEU A 318 12.28 -1.40 -27.76
CA LEU A 318 13.39 -1.58 -28.68
C LEU A 318 13.20 -0.72 -29.94
N ALA A 319 11.99 -0.65 -30.47
CA ALA A 319 11.62 0.24 -31.58
C ALA A 319 11.83 1.72 -31.22
N LEU A 320 11.47 2.17 -30.01
CA LEU A 320 11.76 3.52 -29.53
C LEU A 320 13.25 3.83 -29.55
N LYS A 321 14.08 2.88 -29.08
CA LYS A 321 15.54 3.03 -29.05
C LYS A 321 16.13 3.18 -30.45
N LEU A 322 15.71 2.33 -31.40
CA LEU A 322 16.16 2.39 -32.79
C LEU A 322 15.70 3.71 -33.47
N LEU A 323 14.46 4.12 -33.21
CA LEU A 323 13.91 5.37 -33.75
C LEU A 323 14.68 6.61 -33.26
N GLU A 324 14.98 6.68 -31.96
CA GLU A 324 15.80 7.75 -31.38
C GLU A 324 17.21 7.78 -31.99
N GLN A 325 17.87 6.62 -32.12
CA GLN A 325 19.21 6.49 -32.68
C GLN A 325 19.28 6.94 -34.15
N ALA A 326 18.31 6.50 -34.96
CA ALA A 326 18.22 6.86 -36.37
C ALA A 326 18.12 8.39 -36.55
N VAL A 327 17.25 9.03 -35.77
CA VAL A 327 17.02 10.47 -35.87
C VAL A 327 18.19 11.26 -35.29
N LEU A 328 18.76 10.84 -34.16
CA LEU A 328 19.92 11.50 -33.57
C LEU A 328 21.11 11.52 -34.52
N SER A 329 21.41 10.39 -35.17
CA SER A 329 22.50 10.30 -36.15
C SER A 329 22.29 11.24 -37.34
N ARG A 330 21.04 11.43 -37.77
CA ARG A 330 20.67 12.41 -38.82
C ARG A 330 20.83 13.85 -38.34
N PHE A 331 20.47 14.15 -37.11
CA PHE A 331 20.68 15.46 -36.51
C PHE A 331 22.17 15.82 -36.46
N GLU A 332 23.01 14.95 -35.91
CA GLU A 332 24.46 15.20 -35.82
C GLU A 332 25.10 15.40 -37.20
N ALA A 333 24.71 14.61 -38.20
CA ALA A 333 25.27 14.71 -39.55
C ALA A 333 24.81 15.94 -40.33
N CYS A 334 23.56 16.40 -40.15
CA CYS A 334 22.95 17.40 -41.02
C CYS A 334 22.67 18.76 -40.35
N TRP A 335 22.86 18.90 -39.03
CA TRP A 335 22.51 20.13 -38.30
C TRP A 335 23.18 21.38 -38.90
N HIS A 336 24.48 21.30 -39.22
CA HIS A 336 25.23 22.44 -39.74
C HIS A 336 24.95 22.77 -41.21
N GLN A 337 23.99 22.09 -41.85
CA GLN A 337 23.59 22.32 -43.24
C GLN A 337 22.23 23.05 -43.29
N PRO A 338 22.18 24.38 -43.50
CA PRO A 338 20.93 25.15 -43.52
C PRO A 338 19.87 24.59 -44.48
N ALA A 339 20.29 24.09 -45.65
CA ALA A 339 19.40 23.49 -46.64
C ALA A 339 18.66 22.23 -46.13
N ARG A 340 19.22 21.52 -45.15
CA ARG A 340 18.63 20.30 -44.56
C ARG A 340 17.74 20.56 -43.36
N ARG A 341 17.63 21.81 -42.88
CA ARG A 341 16.86 22.16 -41.67
C ARG A 341 15.38 21.78 -41.74
N LYS A 342 14.77 21.94 -42.91
CA LYS A 342 13.37 21.57 -43.11
C LYS A 342 13.14 20.05 -42.93
N GLU A 343 14.10 19.23 -43.32
CA GLU A 343 14.02 17.78 -43.11
C GLU A 343 14.18 17.41 -41.64
N LEU A 344 15.13 18.01 -40.93
CA LEU A 344 15.31 17.77 -39.49
C LEU A 344 14.06 18.14 -38.69
N HIS A 345 13.35 19.21 -39.06
CA HIS A 345 12.07 19.58 -38.45
C HIS A 345 11.01 18.48 -38.62
N ILE A 346 10.90 17.89 -39.83
CA ILE A 346 9.97 16.79 -40.09
C ILE A 346 10.37 15.52 -39.34
N LEU A 347 11.66 15.19 -39.28
CA LEU A 347 12.15 14.07 -38.47
C LEU A 347 11.86 14.27 -36.98
N ALA A 348 12.03 15.49 -36.47
CA ALA A 348 11.68 15.85 -35.10
C ALA A 348 10.18 15.67 -34.83
N ALA A 349 9.32 16.00 -35.79
CA ALA A 349 7.88 15.80 -35.71
C ALA A 349 7.51 14.31 -35.68
N VAL A 350 8.14 13.48 -36.53
CA VAL A 350 7.94 12.02 -36.58
C VAL A 350 8.37 11.37 -35.26
N VAL A 351 9.62 11.59 -34.84
CA VAL A 351 10.21 10.95 -33.65
C VAL A 351 9.46 11.33 -32.39
N LYS A 352 9.05 12.59 -32.25
CA LYS A 352 8.32 13.07 -31.09
C LYS A 352 6.93 12.48 -31.03
N SER A 353 6.19 12.51 -32.15
CA SER A 353 4.79 12.08 -32.16
C SER A 353 4.65 10.59 -31.91
N VAL A 354 5.35 9.77 -32.69
CA VAL A 354 5.31 8.31 -32.55
C VAL A 354 5.97 7.89 -31.24
N GLY A 355 7.11 8.50 -30.91
CA GLY A 355 7.87 8.19 -29.71
C GLY A 355 7.12 8.35 -28.40
N THR A 356 6.45 9.49 -28.24
CA THR A 356 5.70 9.80 -27.01
C THR A 356 4.42 8.97 -26.90
N TRP A 357 3.70 8.75 -28.00
CA TRP A 357 2.53 7.86 -27.99
C TRP A 357 2.93 6.42 -27.66
N LEU A 358 3.95 5.89 -28.33
CA LEU A 358 4.38 4.51 -28.12
C LEU A 358 4.97 4.30 -26.72
N GLY A 359 5.72 5.28 -26.19
CA GLY A 359 6.21 5.24 -24.80
C GLY A 359 5.07 5.23 -23.78
N LEU A 360 4.06 6.08 -23.96
CA LEU A 360 2.90 6.14 -23.07
C LEU A 360 2.06 4.85 -23.11
N GLU A 361 1.89 4.28 -24.30
CA GLU A 361 1.23 2.99 -24.51
C GLU A 361 1.93 1.88 -23.73
N VAL A 362 3.26 1.76 -23.88
CA VAL A 362 4.08 0.80 -23.14
C VAL A 362 3.95 0.97 -21.63
N MET A 363 4.11 2.19 -21.12
CA MET A 363 4.03 2.45 -19.68
C MET A 363 2.65 2.07 -19.12
N SER A 364 1.59 2.37 -19.86
CA SER A 364 0.21 2.03 -19.49
C SER A 364 -0.02 0.52 -19.48
N ALA A 365 0.48 -0.21 -20.49
CA ALA A 365 0.40 -1.65 -20.55
C ALA A 365 1.20 -2.32 -19.42
N CYS A 366 2.41 -1.84 -19.11
CA CYS A 366 3.23 -2.35 -18.01
C CYS A 366 2.57 -2.14 -16.64
N ARG A 367 1.85 -1.02 -16.44
CA ARG A 367 1.05 -0.79 -15.23
C ARG A 367 0.02 -1.89 -15.04
N GLU A 368 -0.66 -2.30 -16.11
CA GLU A 368 -1.66 -3.37 -16.07
C GLU A 368 -1.05 -4.76 -15.89
N LEU A 369 0.09 -5.03 -16.54
CA LEU A 369 0.85 -6.27 -16.36
C LEU A 369 1.27 -6.48 -14.90
N CYS A 370 1.47 -5.40 -14.15
CA CYS A 370 1.78 -5.44 -12.71
C CYS A 370 0.55 -5.53 -11.78
N GLY A 371 -0.68 -5.61 -12.32
CA GLY A 371 -1.92 -5.63 -11.55
C GLY A 371 -2.04 -4.45 -10.58
N SER A 372 -2.56 -4.68 -9.37
CA SER A 372 -2.69 -3.62 -8.35
C SER A 372 -1.35 -3.03 -7.91
N GLN A 373 -0.26 -3.78 -8.04
CA GLN A 373 1.07 -3.29 -7.69
C GLN A 373 1.59 -2.27 -8.70
N GLY A 374 1.16 -2.34 -9.96
CA GLY A 374 1.45 -1.31 -10.95
C GLY A 374 0.81 0.05 -10.64
N PHE A 375 -0.28 0.05 -9.87
CA PHE A 375 -0.99 1.25 -9.41
C PHE A 375 -0.44 1.84 -8.10
N HIS A 376 0.56 1.19 -7.48
CA HIS A 376 1.15 1.66 -6.22
C HIS A 376 2.33 2.61 -6.49
N HIS A 377 2.29 3.84 -5.97
CA HIS A 377 3.30 4.88 -6.26
C HIS A 377 4.74 4.50 -5.92
N HIS A 378 4.99 3.72 -4.85
CA HIS A 378 6.34 3.20 -4.54
C HIS A 378 6.95 2.34 -5.67
N ASN A 379 6.11 1.74 -6.53
CA ASN A 379 6.58 0.98 -7.69
C ASN A 379 6.80 1.85 -8.93
N ARG A 380 6.51 3.16 -8.84
CA ARG A 380 6.84 4.22 -9.80
C ARG A 380 6.14 4.17 -11.15
N ILE A 381 5.68 3.01 -11.62
CA ILE A 381 5.03 2.84 -12.94
C ILE A 381 3.87 3.81 -13.15
N VAL A 382 2.88 3.83 -12.26
CA VAL A 382 1.74 4.77 -12.38
C VAL A 382 2.17 6.24 -12.40
N THR A 383 3.26 6.59 -11.70
CA THR A 383 3.72 7.97 -11.69
C THR A 383 4.39 8.35 -13.01
N LEU A 384 5.19 7.45 -13.57
CA LEU A 384 5.77 7.65 -14.91
C LEU A 384 4.68 7.79 -15.98
N VAL A 385 3.60 6.98 -15.90
CA VAL A 385 2.44 7.12 -16.80
C VAL A 385 1.84 8.53 -16.72
N MET A 386 1.54 9.00 -15.50
CA MET A 386 0.90 10.32 -15.30
C MET A 386 1.81 11.47 -15.71
N ASP A 387 3.07 11.46 -15.26
CA ASP A 387 4.01 12.54 -15.54
C ASP A 387 4.39 12.59 -17.03
N HIS A 388 4.48 11.43 -17.71
CA HIS A 388 4.81 11.39 -19.12
C HIS A 388 3.67 11.86 -20.02
N GLY A 389 2.40 11.77 -19.59
CA GLY A 389 1.25 12.05 -20.45
C GLY A 389 1.29 13.41 -21.17
N ILE A 390 1.88 14.43 -20.53
CA ILE A 390 2.06 15.77 -21.09
C ILE A 390 2.94 15.79 -22.35
N SER A 391 3.82 14.82 -22.53
CA SER A 391 4.77 14.74 -23.66
C SER A 391 4.05 14.64 -25.01
N THR A 392 2.81 14.15 -25.03
CA THR A 392 1.98 14.05 -26.24
C THR A 392 1.47 15.41 -26.74
N THR A 393 1.47 16.43 -25.87
CA THR A 393 0.98 17.79 -26.15
C THR A 393 2.12 18.82 -26.17
N PHE A 394 3.08 18.69 -25.26
CA PHE A 394 4.21 19.60 -25.14
C PHE A 394 5.15 19.56 -26.36
N ALA A 395 5.82 20.67 -26.67
CA ALA A 395 6.68 20.84 -27.86
C ALA A 395 6.00 20.52 -29.21
N GLY A 396 4.69 20.77 -29.27
CA GLY A 396 3.82 20.58 -30.44
C GLY A 396 2.89 19.39 -30.25
N ASP A 397 1.59 19.59 -30.40
CA ASP A 397 0.59 18.53 -30.34
C ASP A 397 0.89 17.44 -31.38
N ASN A 398 0.86 16.17 -30.97
CA ASN A 398 1.22 15.05 -31.83
C ASN A 398 0.36 14.97 -33.10
N ASN A 399 -0.94 15.30 -33.04
CA ASN A 399 -1.82 15.26 -34.21
C ASN A 399 -1.49 16.39 -35.18
N ILE A 400 -1.26 17.61 -34.68
CA ILE A 400 -0.84 18.74 -35.50
C ILE A 400 0.51 18.44 -36.18
N LEU A 401 1.45 17.82 -35.46
CA LEU A 401 2.73 17.38 -36.02
C LEU A 401 2.53 16.31 -37.11
N CYS A 402 1.63 15.35 -36.92
CA CYS A 402 1.27 14.37 -37.96
C CYS A 402 0.74 15.07 -39.23
N CYS A 403 -0.10 16.11 -39.10
CA CYS A 403 -0.55 16.89 -40.24
C CYS A 403 0.60 17.60 -40.98
N GLN A 404 1.63 18.08 -40.26
CA GLN A 404 2.83 18.65 -40.88
C GLN A 404 3.62 17.59 -41.67
N VAL A 405 3.75 16.38 -41.11
CA VAL A 405 4.41 15.24 -41.76
C VAL A 405 3.63 14.83 -43.02
N ALA A 406 2.31 14.78 -42.96
CA ALA A 406 1.46 14.41 -44.10
C ALA A 406 1.58 15.42 -45.26
N ARG A 407 1.50 16.72 -44.97
CA ARG A 407 1.71 17.79 -45.96
C ARG A 407 3.08 17.69 -46.60
N ASP A 408 4.10 17.37 -45.82
CA ASP A 408 5.44 17.17 -46.34
C ASP A 408 5.53 15.95 -47.26
N ALA A 409 4.96 14.81 -46.86
CA ALA A 409 4.97 13.57 -47.64
C ALA A 409 4.29 13.72 -49.00
N ILE A 410 3.15 14.40 -49.05
CA ILE A 410 2.42 14.63 -50.30
C ILE A 410 3.22 15.50 -51.28
N ASN A 411 3.89 16.53 -50.77
CA ASN A 411 4.63 17.49 -51.60
C ASN A 411 6.06 17.04 -51.96
N ARG A 412 6.67 16.18 -51.14
CA ARG A 412 8.04 15.69 -51.31
C ARG A 412 8.07 14.18 -51.13
N PRO A 413 7.59 13.42 -52.13
CA PRO A 413 7.65 11.96 -52.08
C PRO A 413 9.11 11.51 -52.09
N ARG A 414 9.43 10.48 -51.29
CA ARG A 414 10.81 9.99 -51.07
C ARG A 414 11.09 8.62 -51.69
N PHE A 415 10.24 8.13 -52.59
CA PHE A 415 10.16 6.69 -52.86
C PHE A 415 11.28 6.11 -53.73
N ALA A 416 11.96 5.09 -53.16
CA ALA A 416 12.64 4.01 -53.87
C ALA A 416 11.96 2.63 -53.63
N ASN A 417 10.86 2.58 -52.83
CA ASN A 417 10.08 1.37 -52.49
C ASN A 417 10.90 0.18 -51.96
N GLU A 418 11.92 0.46 -51.14
CA GLU A 418 12.91 -0.53 -50.69
C GLU A 418 12.43 -1.41 -49.52
N ASN A 419 11.35 -1.03 -48.82
CA ASN A 419 10.80 -1.80 -47.70
C ASN A 419 9.27 -1.61 -47.54
N ILE A 420 8.64 -2.41 -46.67
CA ILE A 420 7.18 -2.39 -46.43
C ILE A 420 6.67 -1.01 -45.97
N ALA A 421 7.43 -0.30 -45.14
CA ALA A 421 7.02 1.00 -44.63
C ALA A 421 6.96 2.06 -45.74
N GLN A 422 7.92 2.04 -46.67
CA GLN A 422 7.93 2.93 -47.84
C GLN A 422 6.77 2.60 -48.80
N ARG A 423 6.43 1.33 -48.98
CA ARG A 423 5.25 0.93 -49.78
C ARG A 423 3.94 1.45 -49.17
N ILE A 424 3.77 1.29 -47.85
CA ILE A 424 2.63 1.84 -47.10
C ILE A 424 2.55 3.36 -47.27
N GLU A 425 3.67 4.08 -47.09
CA GLU A 425 3.71 5.53 -47.31
C GLU A 425 3.29 5.89 -48.74
N SER A 426 3.76 5.14 -49.75
CA SER A 426 3.39 5.35 -51.16
C SER A 426 1.89 5.19 -51.37
N LEU A 427 1.28 4.12 -50.85
CA LEU A 427 -0.15 3.86 -50.97
C LEU A 427 -0.98 5.00 -50.34
N ILE A 428 -0.60 5.45 -49.14
CA ILE A 428 -1.32 6.52 -48.46
C ILE A 428 -1.17 7.84 -49.22
N VAL A 429 0.05 8.19 -49.67
CA VAL A 429 0.28 9.42 -50.46
C VAL A 429 -0.54 9.43 -51.73
N ASP A 430 -0.63 8.29 -52.44
CA ASP A 430 -1.43 8.18 -53.65
C ASP A 430 -2.93 8.36 -53.37
N GLN A 431 -3.45 7.78 -52.28
CA GLN A 431 -4.83 8.00 -51.85
C GLN A 431 -5.10 9.49 -51.55
N CYS A 432 -4.21 10.15 -50.81
CA CYS A 432 -4.35 11.57 -50.47
C CYS A 432 -4.31 12.46 -51.73
N ARG A 433 -3.42 12.17 -52.68
CA ARG A 433 -3.32 12.93 -53.95
C ARG A 433 -4.58 12.79 -54.80
N ARG A 434 -5.15 11.59 -54.89
CA ARG A 434 -6.41 11.37 -55.61
C ARG A 434 -7.58 12.10 -54.97
N ALA A 435 -7.60 12.18 -53.64
CA ALA A 435 -8.62 12.90 -52.89
C ALA A 435 -8.43 14.43 -52.89
N GLY A 436 -7.22 14.92 -53.17
CA GLY A 436 -6.86 16.34 -53.06
C GLY A 436 -6.62 16.85 -51.64
N ASP A 437 -6.75 15.99 -50.63
CA ASP A 437 -6.51 16.26 -49.21
C ASP A 437 -6.20 14.96 -48.44
N PHE A 438 -5.95 15.03 -47.14
CA PHE A 438 -5.74 13.87 -46.27
C PHE A 438 -6.64 13.87 -45.04
N SER A 439 -7.09 12.68 -44.64
CA SER A 439 -7.76 12.49 -43.35
C SER A 439 -6.75 12.50 -42.19
N HIS A 440 -7.24 12.78 -40.97
CA HIS A 440 -6.44 12.66 -39.74
C HIS A 440 -5.81 11.27 -39.60
N ARG A 441 -6.58 10.22 -39.91
CA ARG A 441 -6.10 8.84 -39.87
C ARG A 441 -4.93 8.59 -40.81
N GLN A 442 -5.01 9.08 -42.04
CA GLN A 442 -3.92 8.99 -43.01
C GLN A 442 -2.68 9.78 -42.55
N ALA A 443 -2.86 10.95 -41.92
CA ALA A 443 -1.75 11.72 -41.38
C ALA A 443 -1.01 10.97 -40.26
N VAL A 444 -1.75 10.33 -39.35
CA VAL A 444 -1.17 9.46 -38.31
C VAL A 444 -0.47 8.27 -38.96
N ALA A 445 -1.12 7.55 -39.88
CA ALA A 445 -0.55 6.38 -40.55
C ALA A 445 0.74 6.72 -41.32
N LEU A 446 0.78 7.84 -42.06
CA LEU A 446 2.00 8.33 -42.73
C LEU A 446 3.14 8.57 -41.74
N THR A 447 2.83 9.12 -40.57
CA THR A 447 3.83 9.40 -39.54
C THR A 447 4.39 8.11 -38.94
N TYR A 448 3.52 7.11 -38.69
CA TYR A 448 3.94 5.77 -38.26
C TYR A 448 4.73 5.02 -39.33
N ALA A 449 4.35 5.13 -40.61
CA ALA A 449 5.09 4.54 -41.72
C ALA A 449 6.51 5.12 -41.82
N ARG A 450 6.66 6.45 -41.70
CA ARG A 450 7.98 7.09 -41.67
C ARG A 450 8.83 6.69 -40.47
N ALA A 451 8.22 6.56 -39.29
CA ALA A 451 8.92 6.06 -38.11
C ALA A 451 9.39 4.62 -38.31
N LEU A 452 8.54 3.76 -38.88
CA LEU A 452 8.86 2.38 -39.18
C LEU A 452 9.98 2.25 -40.22
N ASP A 453 10.03 3.09 -41.26
CA ASP A 453 11.14 3.15 -42.22
C ASP A 453 12.47 3.46 -41.50
N LEU A 454 12.48 4.44 -40.59
CA LEU A 454 13.66 4.78 -39.80
C LEU A 454 14.12 3.61 -38.92
N ILE A 455 13.18 2.94 -38.26
CA ILE A 455 13.45 1.77 -37.41
C ILE A 455 14.00 0.60 -38.24
N ILE A 456 13.42 0.35 -39.42
CA ILE A 456 13.86 -0.71 -40.34
C ILE A 456 15.31 -0.48 -40.77
N ASN A 457 15.65 0.75 -41.14
CA ASN A 457 16.98 1.06 -41.65
C ASN A 457 18.05 1.04 -40.53
N GLU A 458 17.71 1.50 -39.33
CA GLU A 458 18.63 1.41 -38.18
C GLU A 458 18.78 -0.03 -37.68
N GLY A 459 17.68 -0.78 -37.60
CA GLY A 459 17.64 -2.13 -37.07
C GLY A 459 18.42 -3.14 -37.91
N LYS A 460 18.46 -3.00 -39.24
CA LYS A 460 19.26 -3.85 -40.15
C LYS A 460 20.74 -3.91 -39.79
N HIS A 461 21.26 -2.86 -39.16
CA HIS A 461 22.66 -2.75 -38.79
C HIS A 461 22.91 -2.98 -37.30
N HIS A 462 21.87 -3.28 -36.51
CA HIS A 462 22.00 -3.45 -35.07
C HIS A 462 22.47 -4.87 -34.70
N PRO A 463 23.62 -5.05 -34.03
CA PRO A 463 24.28 -6.35 -33.86
C PRO A 463 23.49 -7.37 -33.01
N LEU A 464 22.53 -6.90 -32.22
CA LEU A 464 21.73 -7.71 -31.29
C LEU A 464 20.26 -7.86 -31.71
N VAL A 465 19.88 -7.34 -32.90
CA VAL A 465 18.53 -7.50 -33.45
C VAL A 465 18.58 -8.64 -34.48
N THR A 466 18.07 -9.81 -34.12
CA THR A 466 17.99 -10.95 -35.04
C THR A 466 16.90 -10.71 -36.10
N SER A 467 16.94 -11.44 -37.21
CA SER A 467 15.90 -11.35 -38.25
C SER A 467 14.49 -11.62 -37.71
N GLU A 468 14.36 -12.51 -36.73
CA GLU A 468 13.08 -12.81 -36.07
C GLU A 468 12.59 -11.63 -35.21
N ILE A 469 13.43 -11.09 -34.33
CA ILE A 469 13.09 -9.90 -33.51
C ILE A 469 12.76 -8.71 -34.42
N PHE A 470 13.48 -8.58 -35.53
CA PHE A 470 13.24 -7.54 -36.52
C PHE A 470 11.86 -7.67 -37.16
N GLU A 471 11.47 -8.87 -37.60
CA GLU A 471 10.13 -9.16 -38.12
C GLU A 471 9.05 -8.80 -37.08
N ASP A 472 9.25 -9.22 -35.82
CA ASP A 472 8.32 -8.94 -34.74
C ASP A 472 8.19 -7.43 -34.43
N ILE A 473 9.29 -6.66 -34.47
CA ILE A 473 9.27 -5.19 -34.34
C ILE A 473 8.42 -4.56 -35.44
N VAL A 474 8.48 -5.06 -36.67
CA VAL A 474 7.65 -4.52 -37.76
C VAL A 474 6.17 -4.76 -37.44
N HIS A 475 5.81 -5.93 -36.94
CA HIS A 475 4.42 -6.27 -36.66
C HIS A 475 3.79 -5.53 -35.47
N VAL A 476 4.56 -5.02 -34.50
CA VAL A 476 3.97 -4.18 -33.42
C VAL A 476 3.38 -2.85 -33.93
N PHE A 477 3.65 -2.48 -35.19
CA PHE A 477 3.05 -1.30 -35.85
C PHE A 477 1.74 -1.60 -36.59
N SER A 478 1.35 -2.88 -36.72
CA SER A 478 0.12 -3.31 -37.40
C SER A 478 -1.13 -2.54 -36.94
N PRO A 479 -1.39 -2.28 -35.63
CA PRO A 479 -2.59 -1.56 -35.21
C PRO A 479 -2.79 -0.18 -35.84
N LYS A 480 -1.71 0.46 -36.32
CA LYS A 480 -1.76 1.77 -37.00
C LYS A 480 -1.73 1.66 -38.52
N LEU A 481 -1.32 0.52 -39.09
CA LEU A 481 -1.01 0.39 -40.51
C LEU A 481 -1.74 -0.77 -41.22
N TYR A 482 -2.59 -1.54 -40.52
CA TYR A 482 -3.24 -2.74 -41.08
C TYR A 482 -4.10 -2.50 -42.32
N GLU A 483 -4.71 -1.32 -42.46
CA GLU A 483 -5.53 -0.99 -43.64
C GLU A 483 -4.71 -0.77 -44.91
N TRP A 484 -3.39 -0.58 -44.77
CA TRP A 484 -2.48 -0.31 -45.88
C TRP A 484 -1.46 -1.42 -46.08
N GLU A 485 -1.85 -2.68 -45.86
CA GLU A 485 -1.10 -3.92 -46.09
C GLU A 485 -0.33 -4.52 -44.89
N LEU A 486 -0.16 -3.82 -43.77
CA LEU A 486 0.60 -4.38 -42.64
C LEU A 486 -0.27 -5.26 -41.72
N VAL A 487 -0.36 -6.55 -42.04
CA VAL A 487 -1.14 -7.52 -41.24
C VAL A 487 -0.39 -7.91 -39.96
N ALA A 488 -1.15 -8.23 -38.90
CA ALA A 488 -0.60 -8.75 -37.64
C ALA A 488 0.06 -10.12 -37.84
N SER A 489 1.13 -10.40 -37.09
CA SER A 489 1.80 -11.70 -37.12
C SER A 489 1.08 -12.70 -36.21
N THR A 490 0.69 -13.84 -36.77
CA THR A 490 0.16 -14.99 -36.00
C THR A 490 1.18 -15.56 -35.03
N LYS A 491 2.50 -15.41 -35.29
CA LYS A 491 3.57 -15.86 -34.37
C LYS A 491 3.66 -14.99 -33.12
N LEU A 492 3.54 -13.67 -33.27
CA LEU A 492 3.57 -12.71 -32.16
C LEU A 492 2.40 -12.98 -31.20
N GLU A 493 1.30 -13.56 -31.71
CA GLU A 493 0.12 -13.93 -30.94
C GLU A 493 0.20 -15.30 -30.23
N GLN A 494 1.13 -16.18 -30.60
CA GLN A 494 1.14 -17.57 -30.13
C GLN A 494 2.47 -18.03 -29.48
N ASN A 495 3.62 -17.42 -29.80
CA ASN A 495 4.94 -18.06 -29.64
C ASN A 495 6.00 -17.30 -28.80
N ALA A 496 5.64 -16.32 -27.97
CA ALA A 496 6.65 -15.61 -27.15
C ALA A 496 7.32 -16.53 -26.10
N THR A 497 8.61 -16.81 -26.29
CA THR A 497 9.43 -17.70 -25.44
C THR A 497 10.05 -16.96 -24.26
N GLU A 498 10.31 -17.65 -23.14
CA GLU A 498 11.03 -17.05 -22.00
C GLU A 498 12.43 -16.54 -22.39
N ALA A 499 13.11 -17.24 -23.31
CA ALA A 499 14.42 -16.83 -23.81
C ALA A 499 14.39 -15.48 -24.53
N GLN A 500 13.38 -15.23 -25.37
CA GLN A 500 13.19 -13.95 -26.04
C GLN A 500 12.94 -12.82 -25.02
N LEU A 501 12.10 -13.06 -24.00
CA LEU A 501 11.86 -12.08 -22.94
C LEU A 501 13.12 -11.77 -22.13
N ILE A 502 13.95 -12.78 -21.84
CA ILE A 502 15.23 -12.61 -21.12
C ILE A 502 16.19 -11.77 -21.95
N LEU A 503 16.35 -12.09 -23.24
CA LEU A 503 17.21 -11.36 -24.16
C LEU A 503 16.81 -9.89 -24.25
N LEU A 504 15.53 -9.60 -24.49
CA LEU A 504 15.03 -8.23 -24.53
C LEU A 504 15.14 -7.55 -23.17
N ASN A 505 14.90 -8.25 -22.07
CA ASN A 505 15.06 -7.68 -20.74
C ASN A 505 16.50 -7.23 -20.50
N GLU A 506 17.52 -8.01 -20.86
CA GLU A 506 18.92 -7.59 -20.70
C GLU A 506 19.31 -6.45 -21.64
N LEU A 507 18.76 -6.39 -22.85
CA LEU A 507 18.97 -5.28 -23.80
C LEU A 507 18.37 -3.95 -23.33
N LEU A 508 17.25 -4.02 -22.62
CA LEU A 508 16.42 -2.86 -22.22
C LEU A 508 16.59 -2.49 -20.74
N LYS A 509 17.39 -3.26 -20.00
CA LYS A 509 17.59 -3.11 -18.56
C LYS A 509 18.12 -1.72 -18.23
N PRO A 510 17.46 -0.98 -17.32
CA PRO A 510 18.02 0.25 -16.79
C PRO A 510 19.24 -0.07 -15.90
N PRO A 511 20.14 0.90 -15.67
CA PRO A 511 21.20 0.76 -14.67
C PRO A 511 20.62 0.34 -13.31
N SER A 512 21.20 -0.71 -12.71
CA SER A 512 20.63 -1.36 -11.51
C SER A 512 20.55 -0.39 -10.31
N GLU A 513 21.41 0.61 -10.28
CA GLU A 513 21.48 1.66 -9.25
C GLU A 513 20.25 2.58 -9.26
N LEU A 514 19.51 2.63 -10.37
CA LEU A 514 18.30 3.44 -10.53
C LEU A 514 17.02 2.67 -10.17
N VAL A 515 17.09 1.35 -10.07
CA VAL A 515 15.94 0.48 -9.78
C VAL A 515 15.69 0.44 -8.28
N ARG A 516 14.74 1.27 -7.81
CA ARG A 516 14.35 1.35 -6.39
C ARG A 516 12.94 0.85 -6.08
N ALA A 517 12.17 0.48 -7.11
CA ALA A 517 10.81 0.00 -6.93
C ALA A 517 10.80 -1.32 -6.13
N PRO A 518 9.99 -1.45 -5.05
CA PRO A 518 9.94 -2.68 -4.25
C PRO A 518 9.68 -3.95 -5.05
N ILE A 519 8.82 -3.89 -6.09
CA ILE A 519 8.48 -5.04 -6.95
C ILE A 519 9.66 -5.65 -7.72
N ASP A 520 10.81 -4.97 -7.79
CA ASP A 520 12.04 -5.54 -8.34
C ASP A 520 12.57 -6.73 -7.51
N LYS A 521 12.22 -6.79 -6.21
CA LYS A 521 12.72 -7.81 -5.28
C LYS A 521 11.69 -8.92 -5.07
N LYS A 522 12.17 -10.16 -4.98
CA LYS A 522 11.32 -11.35 -4.68
C LYS A 522 10.50 -11.21 -3.39
N ASN A 523 11.01 -10.45 -2.41
CA ASN A 523 10.35 -10.24 -1.13
C ASN A 523 9.48 -8.96 -1.07
N TYR A 524 9.08 -8.38 -2.21
CA TYR A 524 8.26 -7.16 -2.25
C TYR A 524 6.98 -7.26 -1.41
N VAL A 525 6.36 -8.45 -1.34
CA VAL A 525 5.18 -8.69 -0.49
C VAL A 525 5.50 -8.35 0.97
N LYS A 526 6.64 -8.82 1.50
CA LYS A 526 7.08 -8.51 2.86
C LYS A 526 7.30 -7.02 3.04
N HIS A 527 7.85 -6.32 2.05
CA HIS A 527 8.03 -4.87 2.13
C HIS A 527 6.70 -4.15 2.38
N PHE A 528 5.66 -4.47 1.61
CA PHE A 528 4.34 -3.83 1.76
C PHE A 528 3.57 -4.32 3.00
N THR A 529 3.76 -5.57 3.40
CA THR A 529 3.03 -6.13 4.54
C THR A 529 3.74 -5.96 5.87
N LYS A 530 5.02 -5.58 5.90
CA LYS A 530 5.82 -5.45 7.14
C LYS A 530 5.08 -4.71 8.26
N PRO A 531 4.44 -3.55 8.03
CA PRO A 531 3.70 -2.87 9.10
C PRO A 531 2.54 -3.68 9.70
N LEU A 532 1.99 -4.63 8.95
CA LEU A 532 0.89 -5.49 9.41
C LEU A 532 1.35 -6.68 10.26
N TYR A 533 2.63 -7.04 10.19
CA TYR A 533 3.16 -8.27 10.81
C TYR A 533 4.27 -8.00 11.83
N ASP A 534 5.08 -6.96 11.64
CA ASP A 534 6.27 -6.69 12.44
C ASP A 534 6.08 -5.52 13.43
N ASN A 535 4.97 -4.77 13.35
CA ASN A 535 4.69 -3.71 14.30
C ASN A 535 4.30 -4.28 15.67
N LYS A 536 4.74 -3.58 16.73
CA LYS A 536 4.39 -3.88 18.12
C LYS A 536 2.86 -3.97 18.26
N PRO A 537 2.32 -5.03 18.89
CA PRO A 537 0.88 -5.17 19.03
C PRO A 537 0.28 -4.08 19.92
N ASP A 538 -0.87 -3.57 19.50
CA ASP A 538 -1.67 -2.60 20.25
C ASP A 538 -2.87 -3.31 20.91
N PHE A 539 -2.79 -3.47 22.23
CA PHE A 539 -3.84 -4.11 23.04
C PHE A 539 -5.00 -3.16 23.40
N SER A 540 -4.92 -1.87 23.07
CA SER A 540 -6.08 -0.96 23.13
C SER A 540 -7.07 -1.20 21.97
N ASN A 541 -6.57 -1.76 20.86
CA ASN A 541 -7.39 -2.09 19.70
C ASN A 541 -8.26 -3.34 19.93
N ARG A 542 -9.59 -3.18 19.84
CA ARG A 542 -10.57 -4.28 20.02
C ARG A 542 -10.37 -5.45 19.04
N ASN A 543 -9.81 -5.21 17.85
CA ASN A 543 -9.49 -6.29 16.92
C ASN A 543 -8.33 -7.16 17.41
N THR A 544 -7.34 -6.57 18.09
CA THR A 544 -6.27 -7.30 18.76
C THR A 544 -6.83 -8.15 19.89
N ILE A 545 -7.71 -7.58 20.74
CA ILE A 545 -8.39 -8.33 21.82
C ILE A 545 -9.21 -9.49 21.25
N ARG A 546 -9.96 -9.26 20.16
CA ARG A 546 -10.78 -10.28 19.50
C ARG A 546 -9.95 -11.43 18.92
N ASN A 547 -8.75 -11.17 18.39
CA ASN A 547 -7.86 -12.21 17.87
C ASN A 547 -6.39 -11.94 18.25
N PRO A 548 -6.00 -12.32 19.49
CA PRO A 548 -4.71 -11.91 20.05
C PRO A 548 -3.56 -12.83 19.63
N TYR A 549 -3.81 -13.93 18.90
CA TYR A 549 -2.78 -14.91 18.55
C TYR A 549 -1.63 -14.34 17.72
N ARG A 550 -1.91 -13.33 16.87
CA ARG A 550 -0.86 -12.60 16.15
C ARG A 550 0.01 -11.78 17.09
N ALA A 551 -0.62 -11.05 18.02
CA ALA A 551 0.09 -10.29 19.05
C ALA A 551 0.93 -11.21 19.93
N TYR A 552 0.37 -12.33 20.38
CA TYR A 552 1.08 -13.32 21.19
C TYR A 552 2.28 -13.92 20.45
N THR A 553 2.14 -14.23 19.16
CA THR A 553 3.26 -14.71 18.33
C THR A 553 4.37 -13.66 18.23
N TRP A 554 4.00 -12.38 18.05
CA TRP A 554 4.97 -11.28 18.03
C TRP A 554 5.67 -11.13 19.38
N LEU A 555 4.93 -11.17 20.49
CA LEU A 555 5.47 -11.06 21.85
C LEU A 555 6.45 -12.19 22.16
N ARG A 556 6.08 -13.46 21.94
CA ARG A 556 6.99 -14.60 22.17
C ARG A 556 8.32 -14.45 21.43
N LYS A 557 8.28 -13.90 20.21
CA LYS A 557 9.47 -13.72 19.37
C LYS A 557 10.34 -12.52 19.76
N HIS A 558 9.74 -11.40 20.20
CA HIS A 558 10.46 -10.13 20.35
C HIS A 558 10.49 -9.61 21.80
N GLN A 559 9.42 -9.81 22.57
CA GLN A 559 9.23 -9.32 23.95
C GLN A 559 8.41 -10.31 24.78
N PRO A 560 9.00 -11.46 25.19
CA PRO A 560 8.26 -12.53 25.86
C PRO A 560 7.77 -12.14 27.26
N VAL A 561 8.50 -11.25 27.92
CA VAL A 561 8.14 -10.51 29.16
C VAL A 561 7.79 -9.08 28.75
N TYR A 562 6.51 -8.72 28.80
CA TYR A 562 6.00 -7.49 28.17
C TYR A 562 5.14 -6.65 29.12
N TRP A 563 5.45 -5.36 29.29
CA TRP A 563 4.57 -4.43 29.98
C TRP A 563 3.46 -3.94 29.06
N CYS A 564 2.22 -4.28 29.39
CA CYS A 564 1.03 -3.83 28.67
C CYS A 564 0.47 -2.57 29.33
N GLU A 565 0.72 -1.41 28.74
CA GLU A 565 0.21 -0.12 29.26
C GLU A 565 -1.32 -0.10 29.40
N HIS A 566 -2.04 -0.63 28.42
CA HIS A 566 -3.50 -0.62 28.43
C HIS A 566 -4.11 -1.42 29.60
N LEU A 567 -3.42 -2.47 30.07
CA LEU A 567 -3.90 -3.35 31.13
C LEU A 567 -3.13 -3.20 32.45
N GLN A 568 -2.14 -2.28 32.48
CA GLN A 568 -1.27 -1.99 33.62
C GLN A 568 -0.72 -3.27 34.27
N ALA A 569 -0.23 -4.19 33.44
CA ALA A 569 0.27 -5.49 33.87
C ALA A 569 1.38 -6.04 32.98
N TRP A 570 2.26 -6.84 33.58
CA TRP A 570 3.25 -7.63 32.86
C TRP A 570 2.62 -8.86 32.23
N PHE A 571 3.02 -9.21 31.03
CA PHE A 571 2.60 -10.42 30.33
C PHE A 571 3.76 -11.40 30.28
N LEU A 572 3.48 -12.66 30.66
CA LEU A 572 4.36 -13.79 30.38
C LEU A 572 3.72 -14.64 29.28
N THR A 573 4.45 -14.82 28.18
CA THR A 573 3.88 -15.36 26.94
C THR A 573 4.47 -16.70 26.48
N ARG A 574 5.68 -17.07 26.93
CA ARG A 574 6.29 -18.36 26.63
C ARG A 574 5.80 -19.46 27.56
N TYR A 575 5.83 -20.69 27.09
CA TYR A 575 5.39 -21.86 27.85
C TYR A 575 6.18 -22.03 29.14
N CYS A 576 7.51 -21.93 29.08
CA CYS A 576 8.42 -22.09 30.21
C CYS A 576 8.18 -21.04 31.32
N ASP A 577 7.99 -19.78 30.95
CA ASP A 577 7.74 -18.69 31.91
C ASP A 577 6.38 -18.86 32.59
N VAL A 578 5.34 -19.20 31.82
CA VAL A 578 3.97 -19.36 32.31
C VAL A 578 3.87 -20.56 33.26
N ILE A 579 4.44 -21.72 32.90
CA ILE A 579 4.39 -22.91 33.75
C ILE A 579 5.20 -22.72 35.04
N ALA A 580 6.36 -22.07 34.97
CA ALA A 580 7.18 -21.76 36.15
C ALA A 580 6.46 -20.81 37.11
N ALA A 581 5.85 -19.74 36.59
CA ALA A 581 5.07 -18.81 37.40
C ALA A 581 3.80 -19.46 38.00
N GLN A 582 3.17 -20.41 37.31
CA GLN A 582 2.04 -21.16 37.86
C GLN A 582 2.45 -22.09 39.01
N ALA A 583 3.66 -22.65 38.96
CA ALA A 583 4.18 -23.54 39.99
C ALA A 583 4.69 -22.82 41.25
N ASP A 584 4.80 -21.49 41.23
CA ASP A 584 5.41 -20.69 42.29
C ASP A 584 4.41 -19.69 42.91
N SER A 585 3.49 -20.21 43.73
CA SER A 585 2.51 -19.38 44.44
C SER A 585 3.14 -18.45 45.49
N ARG A 586 4.38 -18.72 45.91
CA ARG A 586 5.12 -17.85 46.85
C ARG A 586 5.48 -16.51 46.21
N ARG A 587 6.03 -16.52 44.99
CA ARG A 587 6.39 -15.29 44.26
C ARG A 587 5.24 -14.71 43.46
N PHE A 588 4.42 -15.58 42.87
CA PHE A 588 3.27 -15.23 42.03
C PHE A 588 1.98 -15.60 42.77
N SER A 589 1.50 -14.69 43.60
CA SER A 589 0.33 -14.92 44.46
C SER A 589 -0.99 -14.74 43.70
N SER A 590 -2.00 -15.52 44.08
CA SER A 590 -3.40 -15.37 43.65
C SER A 590 -4.16 -14.35 44.50
N ASN A 591 -3.63 -13.83 45.62
CA ASN A 591 -4.31 -12.81 46.41
C ASN A 591 -4.17 -11.39 45.81
N ARG A 592 -5.02 -11.07 44.83
CA ARG A 592 -4.82 -9.93 43.89
C ARG A 592 -6.07 -9.10 43.57
N MET A 593 -7.19 -9.35 44.24
CA MET A 593 -8.46 -8.71 43.87
C MET A 593 -8.38 -7.18 43.97
N GLN A 594 -7.76 -6.66 45.03
CA GLN A 594 -7.56 -5.22 45.21
C GLN A 594 -6.80 -4.61 44.03
N GLN A 595 -5.67 -5.19 43.64
CA GLN A 595 -4.83 -4.65 42.58
C GLN A 595 -5.49 -4.75 41.20
N LEU A 596 -6.29 -5.79 40.96
CA LEU A 596 -7.09 -5.87 39.74
C LEU A 596 -8.13 -4.74 39.65
N ILE A 597 -8.75 -4.36 40.77
CA ILE A 597 -9.66 -3.20 40.81
C ILE A 597 -8.87 -1.91 40.61
N ASP A 598 -7.75 -1.75 41.31
CA ASP A 598 -6.92 -0.54 41.21
C ASP A 598 -6.44 -0.28 39.77
N ALA A 599 -6.08 -1.34 39.04
CA ALA A 599 -5.63 -1.25 37.65
C ALA A 599 -6.73 -0.93 36.64
N ARG A 600 -8.01 -1.12 36.98
CA ARG A 600 -9.13 -1.09 36.01
C ARG A 600 -10.21 -0.08 36.31
N VAL A 601 -10.30 0.36 37.56
CA VAL A 601 -11.35 1.27 38.03
C VAL A 601 -10.71 2.59 38.46
N PRO A 602 -11.21 3.74 37.96
CA PRO A 602 -10.77 5.05 38.39
C PRO A 602 -10.88 5.20 39.91
N GLU A 603 -9.90 5.87 40.53
CA GLU A 603 -9.76 5.99 41.98
C GLU A 603 -11.05 6.46 42.68
N ASN A 604 -11.74 7.45 42.10
CA ASN A 604 -12.99 8.01 42.62
C ASN A 604 -14.18 7.04 42.64
N LYS A 605 -14.07 5.85 42.03
CA LYS A 605 -15.12 4.83 41.97
C LYS A 605 -14.77 3.55 42.74
N ARG A 606 -13.55 3.44 43.29
CA ARG A 606 -13.06 2.18 43.89
C ARG A 606 -13.74 1.81 45.21
N THR A 607 -14.04 2.80 46.06
CA THR A 607 -14.64 2.58 47.39
C THR A 607 -16.00 1.86 47.31
N HIS A 608 -16.77 2.11 46.25
CA HIS A 608 -18.04 1.44 45.99
C HIS A 608 -17.88 -0.09 45.82
N LEU A 609 -16.69 -0.57 45.45
CA LEU A 609 -16.40 -1.98 45.20
C LEU A 609 -15.76 -2.72 46.38
N ASN A 610 -15.60 -2.07 47.54
CA ASN A 610 -14.99 -2.70 48.72
C ASN A 610 -15.70 -4.00 49.13
N GLU A 611 -17.03 -4.03 49.01
CA GLU A 611 -17.82 -5.22 49.31
C GLU A 611 -17.56 -6.35 48.29
N PHE A 612 -17.51 -6.02 46.99
CA PHE A 612 -17.12 -6.97 45.95
C PHE A 612 -15.73 -7.56 46.21
N ILE A 613 -14.74 -6.70 46.53
CA ILE A 613 -13.37 -7.13 46.84
C ILE A 613 -13.36 -8.06 48.04
N LYS A 614 -14.09 -7.72 49.12
CA LYS A 614 -14.18 -8.54 50.33
C LYS A 614 -14.75 -9.93 50.04
N LEU A 615 -15.85 -10.01 49.29
CA LEU A 615 -16.50 -11.27 48.94
C LEU A 615 -15.62 -12.11 47.98
N ALA A 616 -15.13 -11.51 46.90
CA ALA A 616 -14.33 -12.21 45.89
C ALA A 616 -12.93 -12.64 46.39
N SER A 617 -12.38 -11.96 47.40
CA SER A 617 -11.11 -12.36 48.04
C SER A 617 -11.25 -13.61 48.92
N ARG A 618 -12.48 -13.97 49.35
CA ARG A 618 -12.76 -15.21 50.10
C ARG A 618 -12.87 -16.45 49.20
N TRP A 619 -12.96 -16.28 47.88
CA TRP A 619 -12.98 -17.41 46.96
C TRP A 619 -11.62 -18.09 46.92
N MET A 620 -11.60 -19.43 46.84
CA MET A 620 -10.37 -20.21 46.68
C MET A 620 -9.47 -19.68 45.54
N TYR A 621 -10.06 -19.18 44.45
CA TYR A 621 -9.34 -18.55 43.32
C TYR A 621 -8.49 -17.34 43.68
N SER A 622 -8.71 -16.72 44.84
CA SER A 622 -8.04 -15.51 45.33
C SER A 622 -7.19 -15.76 46.58
N GLN A 623 -6.97 -17.02 46.95
CA GLN A 623 -6.24 -17.43 48.15
C GLN A 623 -4.95 -18.18 47.79
N ASP A 624 -4.01 -18.29 48.73
CA ASP A 624 -2.80 -19.13 48.60
C ASP A 624 -2.49 -19.82 49.94
N GLY A 625 -1.60 -20.82 49.91
CA GLY A 625 -1.09 -21.47 51.12
C GLY A 625 -2.18 -22.15 51.92
N ASP A 626 -2.15 -22.02 53.25
CA ASP A 626 -3.03 -22.79 54.12
C ASP A 626 -4.51 -22.41 53.98
N THR A 627 -4.81 -21.13 53.70
CA THR A 627 -6.18 -20.68 53.41
C THR A 627 -6.73 -21.34 52.15
N HIS A 628 -5.93 -21.41 51.08
CA HIS A 628 -6.32 -22.09 49.85
C HIS A 628 -6.46 -23.60 50.06
N LYS A 629 -5.54 -24.25 50.80
CA LYS A 629 -5.67 -25.68 51.14
C LYS A 629 -6.97 -25.98 51.90
N ALA A 630 -7.33 -25.15 52.88
CA ALA A 630 -8.57 -25.30 53.63
C ALA A 630 -9.81 -25.18 52.73
N SER A 631 -9.89 -24.11 51.93
CA SER A 631 -10.97 -23.93 50.94
C SER A 631 -11.05 -25.07 49.92
N ARG A 632 -9.89 -25.58 49.48
CA ARG A 632 -9.80 -26.71 48.55
C ARG A 632 -10.29 -28.01 49.20
N HIS A 633 -10.00 -28.21 50.48
CA HIS A 633 -10.47 -29.36 51.24
C HIS A 633 -12.00 -29.37 51.39
N LEU A 634 -12.62 -28.21 51.67
CA LEU A 634 -14.08 -28.06 51.76
C LEU A 634 -14.81 -28.56 50.50
N LEU A 635 -14.21 -28.31 49.33
CA LEU A 635 -14.77 -28.71 48.05
C LEU A 635 -14.39 -30.14 47.63
N GLY A 636 -13.35 -30.73 48.24
CA GLY A 636 -12.72 -31.96 47.78
C GLY A 636 -13.68 -33.15 47.71
N ASN A 637 -14.56 -33.31 48.70
CA ASN A 637 -15.52 -34.42 48.76
C ASN A 637 -16.52 -34.42 47.59
N ALA A 638 -16.85 -33.24 47.07
CA ALA A 638 -17.80 -33.10 45.97
C ALA A 638 -17.19 -33.36 44.58
N PHE A 639 -15.85 -33.29 44.44
CA PHE A 639 -15.13 -33.47 43.17
C PHE A 639 -14.29 -34.75 43.13
N THR A 640 -14.63 -35.75 43.95
CA THR A 640 -14.00 -37.08 43.89
C THR A 640 -14.34 -37.79 42.56
N PRO A 641 -13.46 -38.67 42.03
CA PRO A 641 -13.74 -39.39 40.78
C PRO A 641 -15.10 -40.11 40.78
N ARG A 642 -15.46 -40.73 41.91
CA ARG A 642 -16.76 -41.38 42.10
C ARG A 642 -17.92 -40.39 42.04
N SER A 643 -17.79 -39.21 42.66
CA SER A 643 -18.83 -38.17 42.62
C SER A 643 -19.02 -37.61 41.22
N ILE A 644 -17.95 -37.45 40.45
CA ILE A 644 -18.02 -36.98 39.07
C ILE A 644 -18.66 -38.02 38.16
N GLU A 645 -18.26 -39.29 38.28
CA GLU A 645 -18.81 -40.37 37.45
C GLU A 645 -20.31 -40.60 37.71
N ALA A 646 -20.78 -40.40 38.95
CA ALA A 646 -22.20 -40.45 39.29
C ALA A 646 -23.05 -39.42 38.53
N LEU A 647 -22.45 -38.36 37.99
CA LEU A 647 -23.15 -37.34 37.19
C LEU A 647 -23.34 -37.77 35.73
N ARG A 648 -22.69 -38.84 35.25
CA ARG A 648 -22.75 -39.25 33.83
C ARG A 648 -24.18 -39.39 33.33
N ALA A 649 -25.02 -40.11 34.07
CA ALA A 649 -26.42 -40.31 33.71
C ALA A 649 -27.22 -39.00 33.66
N ILE A 650 -26.94 -38.08 34.59
CA ILE A 650 -27.60 -36.77 34.67
C ILE A 650 -27.17 -35.88 33.49
N ILE A 651 -25.87 -35.85 33.18
CA ILE A 651 -25.31 -35.09 32.06
C ILE A 651 -25.87 -35.63 30.73
N GLN A 652 -25.97 -36.95 30.59
CA GLN A 652 -26.55 -37.60 29.41
C GLN A 652 -28.03 -37.22 29.23
N ASP A 653 -28.86 -37.33 30.27
CA ASP A 653 -30.28 -36.94 30.23
C ASP A 653 -30.47 -35.47 29.84
N ILE A 654 -29.71 -34.56 30.47
CA ILE A 654 -29.75 -33.13 30.14
C ILE A 654 -29.35 -32.90 28.68
N THR A 655 -28.26 -33.54 28.23
CA THR A 655 -27.76 -33.39 26.87
C THR A 655 -28.78 -33.87 25.85
N ASP A 656 -29.33 -35.08 26.02
CA ASP A 656 -30.30 -35.65 25.10
C ASP A 656 -31.59 -34.83 25.04
N ARG A 657 -32.06 -34.34 26.19
CA ARG A 657 -33.22 -33.44 26.28
C ARG A 657 -32.97 -32.14 25.52
N GLU A 658 -31.83 -31.47 25.73
CA GLU A 658 -31.57 -30.20 25.05
C GLU A 658 -31.33 -30.41 23.56
N LEU A 659 -30.67 -31.50 23.14
CA LEU A 659 -30.50 -31.85 21.72
C LEU A 659 -31.84 -32.17 21.03
N SER A 660 -32.80 -32.81 21.73
CA SER A 660 -34.12 -33.14 21.18
C SER A 660 -34.95 -31.93 20.76
N ARG A 661 -34.63 -30.74 21.28
CA ARG A 661 -35.33 -29.49 20.97
C ARG A 661 -34.75 -28.78 19.74
N LEU A 662 -33.60 -29.21 19.24
CA LEU A 662 -32.89 -28.56 18.15
C LEU A 662 -33.40 -29.06 16.79
N HIS A 663 -33.63 -28.14 15.86
CA HIS A 663 -34.08 -28.44 14.51
C HIS A 663 -33.64 -27.34 13.54
N GLY A 664 -33.39 -27.72 12.28
CA GLY A 664 -33.02 -26.82 11.20
C GLY A 664 -31.82 -25.91 11.52
N GLN A 665 -31.97 -24.62 11.26
CA GLN A 665 -30.94 -23.62 11.57
C GLN A 665 -31.13 -23.05 12.97
N THR A 666 -30.12 -23.17 13.82
CA THR A 666 -30.18 -22.73 15.22
C THR A 666 -28.88 -22.06 15.67
N ASP A 667 -28.94 -21.31 16.76
CA ASP A 667 -27.77 -20.77 17.43
C ASP A 667 -27.36 -21.67 18.60
N LEU A 668 -26.38 -22.55 18.39
CA LEU A 668 -25.94 -23.50 19.41
C LEU A 668 -25.31 -22.85 20.64
N LYS A 669 -24.85 -21.60 20.55
CA LYS A 669 -24.34 -20.90 21.73
C LYS A 669 -25.47 -20.76 22.76
N THR A 670 -26.61 -20.22 22.35
CA THR A 670 -27.75 -19.97 23.25
C THR A 670 -28.64 -21.18 23.44
N ALA A 671 -28.80 -22.02 22.42
CA ALA A 671 -29.70 -23.17 22.43
C ALA A 671 -29.11 -24.44 23.07
N LEU A 672 -27.78 -24.54 23.21
CA LEU A 672 -27.13 -25.73 23.78
C LEU A 672 -26.04 -25.38 24.79
N PHE A 673 -24.96 -24.73 24.35
CA PHE A 673 -23.74 -24.56 25.16
C PHE A 673 -23.93 -23.66 26.39
N ASP A 674 -24.87 -22.72 26.32
CA ASP A 674 -25.24 -21.90 27.45
C ASP A 674 -26.20 -22.58 28.44
N ARG A 675 -26.89 -23.64 27.99
CA ARG A 675 -27.96 -24.31 28.75
C ARG A 675 -27.44 -25.54 29.48
N VAL A 676 -26.70 -26.41 28.80
CA VAL A 676 -26.22 -27.68 29.38
C VAL A 676 -25.38 -27.47 30.65
N PRO A 677 -24.32 -26.61 30.66
CA PRO A 677 -23.56 -26.35 31.88
C PRO A 677 -24.38 -25.74 33.02
N ALA A 678 -25.35 -24.87 32.69
CA ALA A 678 -26.22 -24.25 33.68
C ALA A 678 -27.11 -25.30 34.37
N LEU A 679 -27.69 -26.20 33.57
CA LEU A 679 -28.57 -27.27 34.07
C LEU A 679 -27.78 -28.29 34.90
N ILE A 680 -26.56 -28.65 34.49
CA ILE A 680 -25.68 -29.53 35.26
C ILE A 680 -25.35 -28.90 36.61
N LEU A 681 -24.99 -27.61 36.65
CA LEU A 681 -24.70 -26.90 37.89
C LEU A 681 -25.95 -26.78 38.78
N ALA A 682 -27.12 -26.47 38.23
CA ALA A 682 -28.36 -26.43 39.01
C ALA A 682 -28.66 -27.78 39.66
N ARG A 683 -28.48 -28.89 38.93
CA ARG A 683 -28.61 -30.24 39.51
C ARG A 683 -27.57 -30.52 40.59
N LEU A 684 -26.33 -30.08 40.39
CA LEU A 684 -25.29 -30.17 41.42
C LEU A 684 -25.66 -29.40 42.68
N TYR A 685 -26.36 -28.27 42.59
CA TYR A 685 -26.84 -27.50 43.75
C TYR A 685 -28.19 -27.97 44.30
N GLY A 686 -28.83 -28.98 43.68
CA GLY A 686 -30.18 -29.43 44.04
C GLY A 686 -31.27 -28.37 43.77
N MET A 687 -31.05 -27.50 42.77
CA MET A 687 -31.96 -26.45 42.32
C MET A 687 -32.83 -26.92 41.15
N LYS A 688 -33.93 -26.21 40.88
CA LYS A 688 -34.80 -26.50 39.72
C LYS A 688 -34.21 -25.94 38.42
N ASP A 689 -34.59 -26.55 37.29
CA ASP A 689 -34.10 -26.19 35.95
C ASP A 689 -34.40 -24.72 35.56
N ASP A 690 -35.52 -24.16 36.00
CA ASP A 690 -35.93 -22.77 35.75
C ASP A 690 -35.10 -21.75 36.56
N GLU A 691 -34.62 -22.13 37.74
CA GLU A 691 -33.70 -21.34 38.56
C GLU A 691 -32.30 -21.29 37.93
N ALA A 692 -31.88 -22.34 37.22
CA ALA A 692 -30.59 -22.45 36.53
C ALA A 692 -30.32 -21.29 35.55
N LEU A 693 -31.36 -20.84 34.85
CA LEU A 693 -31.25 -19.78 33.84
C LEU A 693 -31.02 -18.40 34.47
N ARG A 694 -31.50 -18.17 35.70
CA ARG A 694 -31.29 -16.91 36.45
C ARG A 694 -29.82 -16.74 36.85
N LEU A 695 -29.14 -17.83 37.20
CA LEU A 695 -27.74 -17.85 37.64
C LEU A 695 -26.76 -17.33 36.57
N ARG A 696 -27.12 -17.48 35.29
CA ARG A 696 -26.27 -17.12 34.13
C ARG A 696 -25.90 -15.64 34.10
N ARG A 697 -26.83 -14.77 34.48
CA ARG A 697 -26.62 -13.31 34.47
C ARG A 697 -25.50 -12.93 35.43
N TRP A 698 -25.60 -13.36 36.69
CA TRP A 698 -24.65 -13.04 37.74
C TRP A 698 -23.24 -13.49 37.37
N THR A 699 -23.10 -14.75 36.94
CA THR A 699 -21.79 -15.27 36.56
C THR A 699 -21.19 -14.51 35.38
N ARG A 700 -21.99 -14.20 34.36
CA ARG A 700 -21.51 -13.40 33.22
C ARG A 700 -21.03 -12.03 33.66
N ASP A 701 -21.83 -11.31 34.44
CA ASP A 701 -21.52 -9.92 34.78
C ASP A 701 -20.25 -9.83 35.66
N ILE A 702 -20.09 -10.77 36.61
CA ILE A 702 -18.87 -10.93 37.43
C ILE A 702 -17.66 -11.32 36.59
N VAL A 703 -17.77 -12.36 35.75
CA VAL A 703 -16.65 -12.91 34.96
C VAL A 703 -16.18 -11.89 33.92
N MET A 704 -17.10 -11.19 33.26
CA MET A 704 -16.74 -10.16 32.28
C MET A 704 -16.03 -8.99 32.95
N PHE A 705 -16.51 -8.52 34.10
CA PHE A 705 -15.85 -7.48 34.89
C PHE A 705 -14.45 -7.92 35.36
N LEU A 706 -14.33 -9.10 35.95
CA LEU A 706 -13.05 -9.69 36.36
C LEU A 706 -12.11 -9.99 35.18
N GLY A 707 -12.63 -10.08 33.96
CA GLY A 707 -11.85 -10.16 32.73
C GLY A 707 -11.34 -8.82 32.21
N GLY A 708 -11.85 -7.70 32.72
CA GLY A 708 -11.53 -6.35 32.24
C GLY A 708 -12.38 -5.95 31.04
N SER A 709 -13.67 -6.29 31.05
CA SER A 709 -14.62 -5.92 30.00
C SER A 709 -14.64 -4.42 29.72
N GLN A 710 -14.59 -4.05 28.44
CA GLN A 710 -14.82 -2.69 27.94
C GLN A 710 -16.30 -2.44 27.58
N ASP A 711 -17.19 -3.39 27.86
CA ASP A 711 -18.62 -3.25 27.60
C ASP A 711 -19.26 -2.47 28.75
N ALA A 712 -19.97 -1.39 28.44
CA ALA A 712 -20.59 -0.52 29.44
C ALA A 712 -21.71 -1.25 30.21
N ASP A 713 -22.33 -2.25 29.59
CA ASP A 713 -23.38 -3.08 30.20
C ASP A 713 -22.82 -4.19 31.10
N GLN A 714 -21.49 -4.30 31.20
CA GLN A 714 -20.78 -5.33 31.98
C GLN A 714 -19.68 -4.67 32.85
N GLY A 715 -20.07 -3.59 33.51
CA GLY A 715 -19.22 -2.76 34.32
C GLY A 715 -19.20 -3.14 35.81
N PRO A 716 -18.53 -2.31 36.63
CA PRO A 716 -18.39 -2.56 38.07
C PRO A 716 -19.73 -2.65 38.80
N ASP A 717 -20.72 -1.84 38.41
CA ASP A 717 -22.01 -1.78 39.09
C ASP A 717 -22.82 -3.06 38.88
N GLN A 718 -22.86 -3.60 37.64
CA GLN A 718 -23.52 -4.87 37.34
C GLN A 718 -22.84 -6.04 38.05
N ALA A 719 -21.50 -6.02 38.17
CA ALA A 719 -20.77 -7.05 38.89
C ALA A 719 -21.03 -7.00 40.41
N LEU A 720 -21.15 -5.80 40.99
CA LEU A 720 -21.48 -5.62 42.40
C LEU A 720 -22.92 -6.06 42.70
N GLU A 721 -23.88 -5.69 41.86
CA GLU A 721 -25.27 -6.13 42.03
C GLU A 721 -25.39 -7.65 41.87
N GLY A 722 -24.75 -8.19 40.83
CA GLY A 722 -24.77 -9.63 40.56
C GLY A 722 -24.14 -10.46 41.68
N ILE A 723 -23.04 -10.00 42.30
CA ILE A 723 -22.45 -10.73 43.43
C ILE A 723 -23.37 -10.68 44.67
N LYS A 724 -24.06 -9.56 44.92
CA LYS A 724 -24.99 -9.42 46.06
C LYS A 724 -26.19 -10.34 45.94
N GLU A 725 -26.88 -10.29 44.81
CA GLU A 725 -28.04 -11.14 44.54
C GLU A 725 -27.66 -12.62 44.60
N MET A 726 -26.48 -12.98 44.07
CA MET A 726 -25.96 -14.34 44.12
C MET A 726 -25.69 -14.79 45.56
N TYR A 727 -25.02 -13.99 46.38
CA TYR A 727 -24.77 -14.35 47.78
C TYR A 727 -26.07 -14.47 48.59
N ALA A 728 -27.05 -13.58 48.37
CA ALA A 728 -28.36 -13.67 49.02
C ALA A 728 -29.09 -14.97 48.67
N CYS A 729 -29.13 -15.32 47.38
CA CYS A 729 -29.76 -16.56 46.91
C CYS A 729 -29.12 -17.82 47.50
N PHE A 730 -27.78 -17.87 47.56
CA PHE A 730 -27.09 -19.04 48.10
C PHE A 730 -27.13 -19.10 49.63
N ALA A 731 -27.26 -17.96 50.33
CA ALA A 731 -27.51 -17.96 51.77
C ALA A 731 -28.87 -18.60 52.10
N GLU A 732 -29.92 -18.27 51.34
CA GLU A 732 -31.23 -18.91 51.49
C GLU A 732 -31.16 -20.41 51.20
N LEU A 733 -30.46 -20.82 50.14
CA LEU A 733 -30.29 -22.24 49.79
C LEU A 733 -29.53 -23.01 50.88
N ILE A 734 -28.49 -22.41 51.47
CA ILE A 734 -27.77 -23.00 52.60
C ILE A 734 -28.69 -23.21 53.79
N GLU A 735 -29.50 -22.22 54.16
CA GLU A 735 -30.45 -22.35 55.28
C GLU A 735 -31.50 -23.43 55.03
N GLN A 736 -31.97 -23.57 53.79
CA GLN A 736 -32.85 -24.69 53.42
C GLN A 736 -32.16 -26.04 53.62
N ARG A 737 -30.90 -26.19 53.17
CA ARG A 737 -30.14 -27.45 53.30
C ARG A 737 -29.65 -27.76 54.71
N ARG A 738 -29.50 -26.76 55.57
CA ARG A 738 -29.27 -26.97 57.00
C ARG A 738 -30.49 -27.58 57.70
N ARG A 739 -31.70 -27.24 57.26
CA ARG A 739 -32.95 -27.80 57.82
C ARG A 739 -33.29 -29.15 57.20
N GLN A 740 -33.01 -29.32 55.91
CA GLN A 740 -33.31 -30.54 55.15
C GLN A 740 -32.12 -30.86 54.21
N PRO A 741 -31.14 -31.63 54.68
CA PRO A 741 -30.02 -32.08 53.85
C PRO A 741 -30.51 -32.89 52.64
N GLY A 742 -29.88 -32.68 51.49
CA GLY A 742 -30.12 -33.43 50.26
C GLY A 742 -28.87 -34.16 49.77
N ASP A 743 -28.99 -34.90 48.67
CA ASP A 743 -27.85 -35.50 47.96
C ASP A 743 -27.30 -34.54 46.90
N ASP A 744 -26.71 -33.42 47.34
CA ASP A 744 -26.20 -32.37 46.46
C ASP A 744 -24.85 -31.78 46.93
N LEU A 745 -24.28 -30.88 46.13
CA LEU A 745 -23.03 -30.20 46.42
C LEU A 745 -23.12 -29.35 47.70
N VAL A 746 -24.25 -28.68 47.93
CA VAL A 746 -24.43 -27.76 49.07
C VAL A 746 -24.36 -28.54 50.36
N SER A 747 -25.11 -29.64 50.46
CA SER A 747 -25.11 -30.51 51.65
C SER A 747 -23.74 -31.13 51.92
N ARG A 748 -23.01 -31.57 50.88
CA ARG A 748 -21.65 -32.14 51.03
C ARG A 748 -20.62 -31.12 51.50
N VAL A 749 -20.67 -29.88 51.00
CA VAL A 749 -19.74 -28.82 51.45
C VAL A 749 -20.09 -28.35 52.86
N LEU A 750 -21.38 -28.29 53.24
CA LEU A 750 -21.81 -27.99 54.61
C LEU A 750 -21.31 -29.04 55.61
N GLU A 751 -21.42 -30.33 55.27
CA GLU A 751 -20.88 -31.43 56.08
C GLU A 751 -19.35 -31.31 56.24
N SER A 752 -18.64 -31.05 55.15
CA SER A 752 -17.18 -30.82 55.20
C SER A 752 -16.80 -29.62 56.07
N GLY A 753 -17.60 -28.54 56.03
CA GLY A 753 -17.42 -27.36 56.86
C GLY A 753 -17.57 -27.65 58.36
N GLN A 754 -18.56 -28.46 58.74
CA GLN A 754 -18.76 -28.89 60.13
C GLN A 754 -17.56 -29.72 60.64
N ASN A 755 -17.05 -30.63 59.81
CA ASN A 755 -15.92 -31.49 60.16
C ASN A 755 -14.57 -30.75 60.25
N SER A 756 -14.47 -29.57 59.61
CA SER A 756 -13.24 -28.76 59.56
C SER A 756 -13.30 -27.47 60.38
N ALA A 757 -14.38 -27.26 61.15
CA ALA A 757 -14.65 -26.04 61.91
C ALA A 757 -14.61 -24.74 61.06
N ALA A 758 -14.97 -24.83 59.77
CA ALA A 758 -15.06 -23.67 58.89
C ALA A 758 -16.27 -22.81 59.24
N SER A 759 -16.13 -21.48 59.12
CA SER A 759 -17.24 -20.56 59.29
C SER A 759 -18.27 -20.69 58.16
N LEU A 760 -19.53 -20.35 58.44
CA LEU A 760 -20.60 -20.39 57.44
C LEU A 760 -20.29 -19.46 56.24
N ASP A 761 -19.64 -18.33 56.51
CA ASP A 761 -19.16 -17.37 55.52
C ASP A 761 -18.13 -17.99 54.55
N GLU A 762 -17.23 -18.83 55.04
CA GLU A 762 -16.23 -19.53 54.23
C GLU A 762 -16.89 -20.60 53.35
N VAL A 763 -17.82 -21.36 53.92
CA VAL A 763 -18.62 -22.36 53.19
C VAL A 763 -19.43 -21.70 52.08
N LEU A 764 -20.17 -20.62 52.39
CA LEU A 764 -20.94 -19.86 51.42
C LEU A 764 -20.06 -19.32 50.29
N ALA A 765 -18.88 -18.77 50.61
CA ALA A 765 -17.96 -18.27 49.61
C ALA A 765 -17.49 -19.36 48.63
N GLN A 766 -17.23 -20.59 49.10
CA GLN A 766 -16.81 -21.69 48.21
C GLN A 766 -17.96 -22.24 47.36
N ILE A 767 -19.17 -22.33 47.92
CA ILE A 767 -20.39 -22.73 47.19
C ILE A 767 -20.65 -21.76 46.03
N VAL A 768 -20.61 -20.45 46.31
CA VAL A 768 -20.79 -19.40 45.30
C VAL A 768 -19.67 -19.43 44.24
N PHE A 769 -18.43 -19.64 44.68
CA PHE A 769 -17.27 -19.70 43.78
C PHE A 769 -17.42 -20.77 42.68
N ILE A 770 -17.94 -21.97 43.00
CA ILE A 770 -18.10 -23.05 42.02
C ILE A 770 -18.98 -22.63 40.84
N LEU A 771 -20.05 -21.89 41.09
CA LEU A 771 -20.93 -21.38 40.04
C LEU A 771 -20.17 -20.43 39.10
N VAL A 772 -19.43 -19.49 39.68
CA VAL A 772 -18.64 -18.52 38.91
C VAL A 772 -17.54 -19.20 38.09
N ALA A 773 -16.88 -20.21 38.66
CA ALA A 773 -15.77 -20.91 38.05
C ALA A 773 -16.19 -21.92 36.96
N GLY A 774 -17.32 -22.59 37.15
CA GLY A 774 -17.73 -23.76 36.37
C GLY A 774 -18.68 -23.48 35.20
N TYR A 775 -19.37 -22.33 35.20
CA TYR A 775 -20.41 -22.07 34.19
C TYR A 775 -19.86 -21.48 32.88
N THR A 776 -19.47 -20.19 32.88
CA THR A 776 -19.19 -19.44 31.64
C THR A 776 -18.02 -20.03 30.84
N THR A 777 -16.98 -20.47 31.54
CA THR A 777 -15.77 -21.04 30.94
C THR A 777 -16.04 -22.36 30.21
N SER A 778 -16.83 -23.26 30.80
CA SER A 778 -17.22 -24.54 30.20
C SER A 778 -18.12 -24.33 28.98
N ALA A 779 -19.13 -23.48 29.11
CA ALA A 779 -20.03 -23.08 28.03
C ALA A 779 -19.26 -22.50 26.83
N ASP A 780 -18.34 -21.58 27.09
CA ASP A 780 -17.54 -20.96 26.04
C ASP A 780 -16.52 -21.94 25.44
N GLN A 781 -15.90 -22.81 26.25
CA GLN A 781 -14.90 -23.76 25.76
C GLN A 781 -15.52 -24.78 24.80
N MET A 782 -16.67 -25.38 25.14
CA MET A 782 -17.35 -26.31 24.24
C MET A 782 -17.82 -25.60 22.96
N CYS A 783 -18.32 -24.37 23.07
CA CYS A 783 -18.72 -23.59 21.91
C CYS A 783 -17.54 -23.26 20.98
N LEU A 784 -16.37 -22.94 21.53
CA LEU A 784 -15.13 -22.72 20.77
C LEU A 784 -14.62 -24.00 20.13
N GLY A 785 -14.69 -25.13 20.85
CA GLY A 785 -14.35 -26.45 20.34
C GLY A 785 -15.14 -26.81 19.08
N LEU A 786 -16.48 -26.64 19.13
CA LEU A 786 -17.32 -26.88 17.96
C LEU A 786 -16.99 -25.94 16.81
N LEU A 787 -16.82 -24.63 17.07
CA LEU A 787 -16.46 -23.67 16.04
C LEU A 787 -15.16 -24.06 15.32
N HIS A 788 -14.14 -24.51 16.06
CA HIS A 788 -12.89 -24.95 15.46
C HIS A 788 -13.05 -26.25 14.71
N LEU A 789 -13.77 -27.23 15.24
CA LEU A 789 -14.04 -28.48 14.53
C LEU A 789 -14.73 -28.23 13.17
N LEU A 790 -15.77 -27.39 13.14
CA LEU A 790 -16.49 -27.05 11.90
C LEU A 790 -15.70 -26.20 10.90
N LYS A 791 -14.66 -25.49 11.36
CA LYS A 791 -13.73 -24.78 10.47
C LYS A 791 -12.68 -25.69 9.84
N HIS A 792 -12.57 -26.93 10.31
CA HIS A 792 -11.61 -27.92 9.84
C HIS A 792 -12.39 -29.19 9.45
N PRO A 793 -13.10 -29.20 8.30
CA PRO A 793 -14.00 -30.30 7.92
C PRO A 793 -13.27 -31.65 7.85
N GLN A 794 -11.98 -31.67 7.49
CA GLN A 794 -11.19 -32.91 7.50
C GLN A 794 -11.01 -33.51 8.91
N GLN A 795 -10.98 -32.66 9.95
CA GLN A 795 -10.92 -33.10 11.35
C GLN A 795 -12.31 -33.58 11.82
N LEU A 796 -13.38 -32.93 11.38
CA LEU A 796 -14.76 -33.38 11.66
C LEU A 796 -15.03 -34.76 11.06
N GLU A 797 -14.73 -34.94 9.77
CA GLU A 797 -14.87 -36.24 9.07
C GLU A 797 -14.07 -37.33 9.78
N ALA A 798 -12.84 -37.02 10.19
CA ALA A 798 -12.00 -37.93 10.96
C ALA A 798 -12.64 -38.36 12.30
N LEU A 799 -13.21 -37.42 13.05
CA LEU A 799 -13.86 -37.69 14.33
C LEU A 799 -15.17 -38.47 14.17
N LEU A 800 -15.93 -38.21 13.11
CA LEU A 800 -17.15 -38.96 12.78
C LEU A 800 -16.82 -40.40 12.37
N ALA A 801 -15.75 -40.60 11.60
CA ALA A 801 -15.29 -41.92 11.18
C ALA A 801 -14.69 -42.74 12.35
N ASP A 802 -14.07 -42.07 13.32
CA ASP A 802 -13.46 -42.70 14.50
C ASP A 802 -13.80 -41.93 15.79
N PRO A 803 -14.92 -42.28 16.45
CA PRO A 803 -15.34 -41.65 17.70
C PRO A 803 -14.35 -41.82 18.86
N THR A 804 -13.37 -42.74 18.77
CA THR A 804 -12.35 -42.91 19.81
C THR A 804 -11.43 -41.67 19.92
N LEU A 805 -11.43 -40.80 18.89
CA LEU A 805 -10.68 -39.54 18.87
C LEU A 805 -11.28 -38.46 19.77
N ILE A 806 -12.45 -38.66 20.39
CA ILE A 806 -13.15 -37.62 21.16
C ILE A 806 -12.30 -37.06 22.31
N GLY A 807 -11.59 -37.92 23.04
CA GLY A 807 -10.72 -37.50 24.13
C GLY A 807 -9.56 -36.62 23.66
N SER A 808 -8.95 -36.96 22.52
CA SER A 808 -7.86 -36.18 21.94
C SER A 808 -8.34 -34.85 21.34
N PHE A 809 -9.55 -34.83 20.75
CA PHE A 809 -10.21 -33.60 20.34
C PHE A 809 -10.45 -32.65 21.53
N ILE A 810 -10.90 -33.16 22.67
CA ILE A 810 -11.13 -32.36 23.89
C ILE A 810 -9.83 -31.68 24.35
N GLU A 811 -8.73 -32.43 24.43
CA GLU A 811 -7.43 -31.84 24.80
C GLU A 811 -6.95 -30.84 23.72
N GLU A 812 -7.18 -31.10 22.44
CA GLU A 812 -6.77 -30.18 21.37
C GLU A 812 -7.58 -28.88 21.38
N MET A 813 -8.89 -28.90 21.62
CA MET A 813 -9.67 -27.65 21.74
C MET A 813 -9.22 -26.81 22.94
N LEU A 814 -8.89 -27.46 24.06
CA LEU A 814 -8.38 -26.82 25.27
C LEU A 814 -7.00 -26.19 25.02
N ARG A 815 -6.11 -26.88 24.30
CA ARG A 815 -4.81 -26.32 23.90
C ARG A 815 -4.98 -25.17 22.93
N PHE A 816 -5.70 -25.40 21.84
CA PHE A 816 -5.71 -24.53 20.67
C PHE A 816 -6.35 -23.18 20.97
N ASP A 817 -7.52 -23.15 21.60
CA ASP A 817 -8.25 -21.91 21.87
C ASP A 817 -8.93 -21.92 23.25
N PRO A 818 -8.17 -21.76 24.34
CA PRO A 818 -8.71 -21.83 25.70
C PRO A 818 -9.63 -20.66 26.01
N ALA A 819 -10.87 -20.95 26.41
CA ALA A 819 -11.85 -19.95 26.85
C ALA A 819 -11.30 -19.11 28.01
N GLY A 820 -10.62 -19.74 28.98
CA GLY A 820 -9.82 -19.07 30.00
C GLY A 820 -8.41 -18.77 29.51
N SER A 821 -8.26 -17.74 28.68
CA SER A 821 -7.03 -17.45 27.93
C SER A 821 -5.83 -17.05 28.79
N LEU A 822 -6.04 -16.53 30.01
CA LEU A 822 -4.97 -16.14 30.93
C LEU A 822 -5.38 -16.29 32.40
N SER A 823 -4.42 -16.16 33.31
CA SER A 823 -4.64 -16.02 34.75
C SER A 823 -3.83 -14.87 35.32
N HIS A 824 -4.38 -14.15 36.30
CA HIS A 824 -3.67 -13.06 36.97
C HIS A 824 -2.84 -13.56 38.16
N ARG A 825 -1.76 -12.86 38.47
CA ARG A 825 -0.93 -12.98 39.67
C ARG A 825 -0.52 -11.60 40.16
N ILE A 826 -0.17 -11.50 41.43
CA ILE A 826 0.56 -10.36 41.99
C ILE A 826 1.93 -10.83 42.45
N LEU A 827 2.95 -9.99 42.22
CA LEU A 827 4.30 -10.27 42.68
C LEU A 827 4.47 -9.95 44.17
N MET A 828 4.95 -10.93 44.93
CA MET A 828 5.23 -10.77 46.36
C MET A 828 6.65 -10.25 46.65
N GLU A 829 7.54 -10.35 45.65
CA GLU A 829 8.91 -9.86 45.64
C GLU A 829 9.32 -9.47 44.20
N ASP A 830 10.46 -8.80 44.03
CA ASP A 830 10.99 -8.49 42.71
C ASP A 830 11.39 -9.80 41.99
N VAL A 831 11.01 -9.95 40.72
CA VAL A 831 11.30 -11.15 39.92
C VAL A 831 11.92 -10.75 38.58
N THR A 832 13.06 -11.36 38.25
CA THR A 832 13.77 -11.12 36.99
C THR A 832 13.63 -12.31 36.04
N ILE A 833 13.18 -12.05 34.81
CA ILE A 833 13.13 -13.00 33.69
C ILE A 833 13.71 -12.29 32.46
N ASP A 834 14.61 -12.94 31.70
CA ASP A 834 15.24 -12.38 30.50
C ASP A 834 15.83 -10.97 30.68
N ASN A 835 16.51 -10.71 31.81
CA ASN A 835 17.05 -9.41 32.20
C ASN A 835 16.01 -8.28 32.42
N ILE A 836 14.72 -8.62 32.49
CA ILE A 836 13.64 -7.71 32.85
C ILE A 836 13.23 -7.98 34.29
N THR A 837 13.40 -6.98 35.18
CA THR A 837 12.95 -7.06 36.57
C THR A 837 11.54 -6.49 36.70
N MET A 838 10.58 -7.36 37.01
CA MET A 838 9.23 -7.00 37.42
C MET A 838 9.22 -6.72 38.93
N LYS A 839 8.52 -5.68 39.37
CA LYS A 839 8.58 -5.22 40.77
C LYS A 839 7.51 -5.86 41.65
N LYS A 840 7.81 -6.01 42.94
CA LYS A 840 6.83 -6.36 43.97
C LYS A 840 5.57 -5.49 43.84
N GLY A 841 4.41 -6.10 43.96
CA GLY A 841 3.09 -5.46 43.82
C GLY A 841 2.60 -5.32 42.37
N ASN A 842 3.44 -5.59 41.36
CA ASN A 842 2.98 -5.57 39.97
C ASN A 842 2.02 -6.75 39.70
N LEU A 843 1.00 -6.48 38.88
CA LEU A 843 0.18 -7.51 38.27
C LEU A 843 0.95 -8.22 37.15
N VAL A 844 0.85 -9.54 37.12
CA VAL A 844 1.41 -10.39 36.06
C VAL A 844 0.31 -11.28 35.48
N TYR A 845 0.13 -11.20 34.17
CA TYR A 845 -0.83 -11.97 33.40
C TYR A 845 -0.10 -13.14 32.74
N LEU A 846 -0.45 -14.34 33.17
CA LEU A 846 0.09 -15.57 32.64
C LEU A 846 -0.74 -15.99 31.42
N ILE A 847 -0.23 -15.71 30.21
CA ILE A 847 -1.00 -15.83 28.98
C ILE A 847 -1.01 -17.28 28.48
N ARG A 848 -1.86 -18.12 29.08
CA ARG A 848 -2.04 -19.54 28.73
C ARG A 848 -2.32 -19.77 27.24
N ALA A 849 -3.17 -18.94 26.63
CA ALA A 849 -3.47 -19.01 25.20
C ALA A 849 -2.22 -18.81 24.31
N SER A 850 -1.25 -18.03 24.78
CA SER A 850 0.04 -17.85 24.12
C SER A 850 0.94 -19.06 24.34
N ALA A 851 1.10 -19.48 25.60
CA ALA A 851 1.94 -20.62 25.99
C ALA A 851 1.52 -21.93 25.31
N ASN A 852 0.20 -22.19 25.19
CA ASN A 852 -0.33 -23.37 24.51
C ASN A 852 -0.07 -23.40 22.99
N ARG A 853 0.45 -22.29 22.43
CA ARG A 853 0.88 -22.17 21.03
C ARG A 853 2.34 -21.75 20.90
N ASP A 854 3.15 -22.05 21.91
CA ASP A 854 4.57 -21.81 21.88
C ASP A 854 5.27 -22.84 20.97
N PRO A 855 5.97 -22.41 19.90
CA PRO A 855 6.73 -23.32 19.04
C PRO A 855 7.88 -24.04 19.75
N GLU A 856 8.37 -23.55 20.90
CA GLU A 856 9.39 -24.26 21.68
C GLU A 856 8.83 -25.50 22.39
N LYS A 857 7.52 -25.54 22.66
CA LYS A 857 6.84 -26.70 23.29
C LYS A 857 6.07 -27.56 22.31
N PHE A 858 5.38 -26.96 21.33
CA PHE A 858 4.47 -27.66 20.43
C PHE A 858 4.90 -27.52 18.97
N HIS A 859 5.08 -28.66 18.28
CA HIS A 859 5.26 -28.66 16.82
C HIS A 859 3.99 -28.17 16.11
N ALA A 860 4.15 -27.37 15.06
CA ALA A 860 3.04 -26.74 14.32
C ALA A 860 1.94 -26.18 15.27
N PRO A 861 2.28 -25.24 16.17
CA PRO A 861 1.42 -24.86 17.30
C PRO A 861 0.12 -24.16 16.87
N ASN A 862 0.10 -23.60 15.66
CA ASN A 862 -1.03 -22.88 15.08
C ASN A 862 -1.93 -23.76 14.21
N THR A 863 -1.65 -25.07 14.11
CA THR A 863 -2.51 -26.05 13.44
C THR A 863 -3.43 -26.71 14.46
N PHE A 864 -4.72 -26.79 14.15
CA PHE A 864 -5.71 -27.55 14.92
C PHE A 864 -5.66 -29.01 14.50
N ASP A 865 -5.22 -29.88 15.42
CA ASP A 865 -4.97 -31.29 15.16
C ASP A 865 -5.52 -32.20 16.26
N ILE A 866 -6.63 -32.88 15.99
CA ILE A 866 -7.28 -33.77 16.97
C ILE A 866 -6.49 -35.06 17.19
N ARG A 867 -5.46 -35.35 16.40
CA ARG A 867 -4.58 -36.53 16.55
C ARG A 867 -3.27 -36.19 17.26
N ARG A 868 -3.12 -34.98 17.79
CA ARG A 868 -1.88 -34.52 18.42
C ARG A 868 -1.50 -35.40 19.62
N ALA A 869 -0.41 -36.15 19.49
CA ALA A 869 0.22 -36.85 20.59
C ALA A 869 0.93 -35.87 21.55
N ARG A 870 0.94 -36.19 22.85
CA ARG A 870 1.62 -35.40 23.93
C ARG A 870 1.13 -33.95 24.03
N ASN A 871 -0.16 -33.80 24.35
CA ASN A 871 -0.85 -32.51 24.42
C ASN A 871 -0.86 -31.89 25.83
N GLU A 872 0.32 -31.61 26.38
CA GLU A 872 0.48 -31.06 27.73
C GLU A 872 0.19 -29.54 27.78
N HIS A 873 -1.08 -29.17 27.64
CA HIS A 873 -1.50 -27.77 27.66
C HIS A 873 -1.68 -27.21 29.09
N LEU A 874 -1.60 -25.89 29.23
CA LEU A 874 -1.70 -25.18 30.52
C LEU A 874 -3.12 -24.66 30.83
N THR A 875 -4.13 -25.07 30.08
CA THR A 875 -5.51 -24.54 30.20
C THR A 875 -6.09 -24.72 31.60
N PHE A 876 -5.83 -25.86 32.25
CA PHE A 876 -6.23 -26.13 33.64
C PHE A 876 -5.27 -25.57 34.71
N GLY A 877 -4.21 -24.87 34.30
CA GLY A 877 -3.15 -24.40 35.21
C GLY A 877 -2.19 -25.50 35.64
N LYS A 878 -1.33 -25.20 36.62
CA LYS A 878 -0.35 -26.11 37.23
C LYS A 878 -0.16 -25.72 38.70
N GLY A 879 0.38 -26.65 39.51
CA GLY A 879 0.71 -26.40 40.91
C GLY A 879 -0.51 -26.43 41.83
N GLU A 880 -0.44 -25.68 42.93
CA GLU A 880 -1.47 -25.60 43.96
C GLU A 880 -2.85 -25.20 43.37
N HIS A 881 -2.83 -24.30 42.39
CA HIS A 881 -4.00 -23.77 41.69
C HIS A 881 -4.46 -24.61 40.48
N PHE A 882 -4.04 -25.88 40.38
CA PHE A 882 -4.52 -26.78 39.33
C PHE A 882 -6.05 -26.96 39.42
N CYS A 883 -6.73 -26.87 38.27
CA CYS A 883 -8.20 -26.86 38.21
C CYS A 883 -8.82 -28.11 38.83
N MET A 884 -9.71 -27.92 39.80
CA MET A 884 -10.45 -29.01 40.45
C MET A 884 -11.51 -29.62 39.52
N GLY A 885 -12.13 -28.82 38.65
CA GLY A 885 -13.20 -29.26 37.74
C GLY A 885 -12.71 -29.98 36.48
N THR A 886 -11.43 -30.34 36.38
CA THR A 886 -10.85 -30.90 35.14
C THR A 886 -11.54 -32.19 34.68
N SER A 887 -11.84 -33.11 35.61
CA SER A 887 -12.52 -34.38 35.29
C SER A 887 -13.99 -34.16 34.91
N LEU A 888 -14.66 -33.22 35.58
CA LEU A 888 -16.05 -32.88 35.28
C LEU A 888 -16.19 -32.29 33.87
N PHE A 889 -15.34 -31.31 33.52
CA PHE A 889 -15.38 -30.71 32.19
C PHE A 889 -15.11 -31.74 31.09
N ARG A 890 -14.16 -32.66 31.30
CA ARG A 890 -13.87 -33.72 30.32
C ARG A 890 -15.08 -34.63 30.11
N LEU A 891 -15.70 -35.08 31.20
CA LEU A 891 -16.92 -35.89 31.17
C LEU A 891 -18.06 -35.16 30.45
N GLU A 892 -18.28 -33.90 30.80
CA GLU A 892 -19.30 -33.05 30.17
C GLU A 892 -19.06 -32.90 28.67
N ALA A 893 -17.86 -32.50 28.26
CA ALA A 893 -17.52 -32.32 26.85
C ALA A 893 -17.61 -33.63 26.06
N GLU A 894 -17.14 -34.74 26.62
CA GLU A 894 -17.23 -36.07 26.01
C GLU A 894 -18.69 -36.43 25.68
N ILE A 895 -19.59 -36.31 26.66
CA ILE A 895 -21.01 -36.63 26.48
C ILE A 895 -21.68 -35.69 25.49
N VAL A 896 -21.45 -34.38 25.63
CA VAL A 896 -22.08 -33.35 24.78
C VAL A 896 -21.67 -33.52 23.33
N PHE A 897 -20.36 -33.62 23.04
CA PHE A 897 -19.89 -33.75 21.67
C PHE A 897 -20.23 -35.10 21.05
N THR A 898 -20.13 -36.20 21.82
CA THR A 898 -20.52 -37.53 21.32
C THR A 898 -22.00 -37.56 20.92
N SER A 899 -22.87 -37.03 21.78
CA SER A 899 -24.33 -37.02 21.52
C SER A 899 -24.71 -36.04 20.39
N LEU A 900 -24.07 -34.86 20.34
CA LEU A 900 -24.30 -33.86 19.29
C LEU A 900 -23.91 -34.39 17.91
N LEU A 901 -22.70 -34.94 17.77
CA LEU A 901 -22.18 -35.43 16.50
C LEU A 901 -22.87 -36.71 16.03
N LYS A 902 -23.31 -37.56 16.96
CA LYS A 902 -24.11 -38.75 16.65
C LYS A 902 -25.48 -38.38 16.08
N ARG A 903 -26.13 -37.35 16.62
CA ARG A 903 -27.48 -36.92 16.20
C ARG A 903 -27.48 -36.06 14.95
N PHE A 904 -26.48 -35.21 14.80
CA PHE A 904 -26.36 -34.25 13.70
C PHE A 904 -25.01 -34.41 12.98
N PRO A 905 -24.77 -35.53 12.28
CA PRO A 905 -23.48 -35.77 11.61
C PRO A 905 -23.17 -34.74 10.51
N ASP A 906 -24.22 -34.17 9.89
CA ASP A 906 -24.11 -33.20 8.77
C ASP A 906 -24.06 -31.74 9.23
N LEU A 907 -23.84 -31.48 10.52
CA LEU A 907 -23.90 -30.13 11.08
C LEU A 907 -22.78 -29.23 10.52
N GLN A 908 -23.12 -27.99 10.13
CA GLN A 908 -22.18 -27.08 9.44
C GLN A 908 -22.41 -25.60 9.76
N LEU A 909 -21.40 -24.76 9.48
CA LEU A 909 -21.49 -23.31 9.63
C LEU A 909 -22.31 -22.67 8.50
N ILE A 910 -23.17 -21.71 8.84
CA ILE A 910 -23.94 -20.95 7.85
C ILE A 910 -23.09 -19.81 7.28
N ALA A 911 -22.66 -19.91 6.03
CA ALA A 911 -21.76 -18.93 5.39
C ALA A 911 -22.28 -17.48 5.43
N ARG A 912 -23.59 -17.27 5.27
CA ARG A 912 -24.23 -15.95 5.32
C ARG A 912 -24.49 -15.42 6.75
N ARG A 913 -24.30 -16.24 7.79
CA ARG A 913 -24.54 -15.88 9.19
C ARG A 913 -23.36 -16.33 10.07
N PRO A 914 -22.18 -15.68 9.95
CA PRO A 914 -20.99 -16.11 10.65
C PRO A 914 -21.13 -15.98 12.18
N ALA A 915 -20.39 -16.81 12.91
CA ALA A 915 -20.27 -16.74 14.36
C ALA A 915 -19.82 -15.33 14.81
N LYS A 916 -20.45 -14.82 15.87
CA LYS A 916 -20.13 -13.51 16.44
C LYS A 916 -19.28 -13.68 17.69
N TRP A 917 -18.11 -13.07 17.73
CA TRP A 917 -17.21 -13.13 18.87
C TRP A 917 -17.58 -12.11 19.95
N ARG A 918 -17.33 -12.44 21.21
CA ARG A 918 -17.13 -11.42 22.24
C ARG A 918 -15.77 -10.76 22.01
N ASN A 919 -15.70 -9.44 22.19
CA ASN A 919 -14.49 -8.63 21.97
C ASN A 919 -14.29 -7.60 23.10
N SER A 920 -14.87 -7.85 24.27
CA SER A 920 -14.86 -6.92 25.39
C SER A 920 -13.70 -7.15 26.35
N ASN A 921 -13.10 -8.35 26.41
CA ASN A 921 -11.99 -8.64 27.33
C ASN A 921 -11.00 -9.70 26.78
N LEU A 922 -9.80 -9.75 27.38
CA LEU A 922 -8.69 -10.63 26.97
C LEU A 922 -8.66 -11.96 27.73
N GLN A 923 -9.31 -12.06 28.91
CA GLN A 923 -9.25 -13.24 29.75
C GLN A 923 -10.23 -14.34 29.34
N PHE A 924 -11.47 -13.96 29.02
CA PHE A 924 -12.58 -14.88 28.77
C PHE A 924 -13.02 -14.81 27.32
N ARG A 925 -12.40 -15.67 26.52
CA ARG A 925 -12.69 -15.81 25.11
C ARG A 925 -13.96 -16.62 24.90
N GLY A 926 -14.81 -16.19 23.98
CA GLY A 926 -16.09 -16.85 23.72
C GLY A 926 -16.89 -16.17 22.61
N LEU A 927 -18.01 -16.80 22.24
CA LEU A 927 -18.91 -16.32 21.20
C LEU A 927 -20.16 -15.69 21.80
N LYS A 928 -20.69 -14.64 21.17
CA LYS A 928 -22.05 -14.13 21.40
C LYS A 928 -23.08 -15.04 20.73
N THR A 929 -22.79 -15.54 19.52
CA THR A 929 -23.67 -16.42 18.74
C THR A 929 -22.84 -17.41 17.91
N LEU A 930 -23.33 -18.64 17.76
CA LEU A 930 -22.83 -19.68 16.85
C LEU A 930 -24.00 -20.24 16.01
N PRO A 931 -24.42 -19.53 14.94
CA PRO A 931 -25.43 -20.03 14.02
C PRO A 931 -24.88 -21.21 13.21
N VAL A 932 -25.60 -22.32 13.22
CA VAL A 932 -25.29 -23.53 12.45
C VAL A 932 -26.53 -24.04 11.74
N ASP A 933 -26.30 -24.79 10.67
CA ASP A 933 -27.30 -25.66 10.07
C ASP A 933 -27.06 -27.08 10.60
N LEU A 934 -28.08 -27.70 11.19
CA LEU A 934 -27.97 -29.05 11.75
C LEU A 934 -28.05 -30.15 10.68
N GLY A 935 -28.38 -29.79 9.42
CA GLY A 935 -28.55 -30.73 8.33
C GLY A 935 -29.84 -31.55 8.45
N THR A 936 -29.91 -32.67 7.71
CA THR A 936 -30.97 -33.68 7.84
C THR A 936 -30.68 -34.51 9.08
N GLY A 937 -30.95 -33.96 10.27
CA GLY A 937 -30.75 -34.67 11.53
C GLY A 937 -31.42 -36.06 11.53
N VAL A 938 -30.86 -36.99 12.30
CA VAL A 938 -31.40 -38.35 12.48
C VAL A 938 -32.42 -38.40 13.60
#